data_AF-A0A1M7Q7N0-F1
#
_entry.id   AF-A0A1M7Q7N0-F1
#
_cell.length_a   1.000
_cell.length_b   1.000
_cell.length_c   1.000
_cell.angle_alpha   90.00
_cell.angle_beta   90.00
_cell.angle_gamma   90.00
#
_symmetry.space_group_name_H-M   'P 1'
#
loop_
_entity.id
_entity.type
_entity.pdbx_description
1 polymer ?
#
loop_
_entity_poly.entity_id
_entity_poly.type
_entity_poly.pdbx_seq_one_letter_code
_entity_poly.pdbx_strand_id
1 'polypeptide(L)'
;MSTQSDIAELYTAFFNRAPDADGLAYWVGELDAGTISLEQIANNWVEAQPEGQAKYPDSLSTDAFITAIYGNVLSRSADSAGMAYWQAQLDSGAISRDVFVAAIINGAKSNTSAQGQLDATLLSNKASVGIAFADKGLNDVNLAANVLTSVTANANTLTATLDLIKLVPSNAAGQTPAVLTALNNAVTNVANLIKNSPGELSDLATYLNTVAANVSSATNLTTLFTSINTKVVAAQTNPAALDNPSTQASDDVTTATPSTTPTGPTTPTIPTFTVTEGTNADAGKFTVGAQNGNVTLSSANGELTFKAVTGTEVKIAASAVTQGLVIGNTTLTMSSAVLDELSTTITNNNIISLAPSTPVVITGTVSSNSKVALTDTSLTAAQLLRFDAEVSLARLDVSAVASVTGSASDLLTAYTAVSITGLGNEAVTVTDTASLSLLASVDVRTTGLFTVTSVADNASALVADTTYINGAIPVTLTGTATVAQLTAIDAKTTGLLTFTSITDTASNLITDTTYVTNIANAVDLTVSNSASLAQLATIATKTTGTLTVTSVADTAANLLVDTTYVNGAVAVTVSDSASLADLATIDAKTTGALTVTSVTDTAADLLVDTTYVNGAVAVTVTDSASLADLATIDAKTTGTVTVTSVTDTASALAADTLYINGAIPVSV
;
A
#
# COMPACT_ATOMS: atom_id res chain seq x y z
N MET A 1 -14.56 -8.23 11.02
CA MET A 1 -14.99 -6.93 10.47
C MET A 1 -14.74 -5.88 11.55
N SER A 2 -14.10 -4.76 11.19
CA SER A 2 -13.62 -3.75 12.13
C SER A 2 -14.68 -2.64 12.33
N THR A 3 -15.59 -2.80 13.30
CA THR A 3 -16.71 -1.87 13.55
C THR A 3 -16.27 -0.44 13.88
N GLN A 4 -15.14 -0.27 14.58
CA GLN A 4 -14.55 1.05 14.86
C GLN A 4 -13.97 1.74 13.62
N SER A 5 -13.35 0.96 12.71
CA SER A 5 -12.76 1.52 11.48
C SER A 5 -13.85 2.06 10.57
N ASP A 6 -14.93 1.30 10.37
CA ASP A 6 -16.01 1.71 9.48
C ASP A 6 -16.69 3.00 9.97
N ILE A 7 -16.86 3.16 11.29
CA ILE A 7 -17.38 4.40 11.88
C ILE A 7 -16.36 5.55 11.73
N ALA A 8 -15.07 5.32 11.99
CA ALA A 8 -14.04 6.35 11.84
C ALA A 8 -13.86 6.81 10.37
N GLU A 9 -14.01 5.89 9.41
CA GLU A 9 -14.06 6.20 7.97
C GLU A 9 -15.28 7.06 7.64
N LEU A 10 -16.44 6.75 8.21
CA LEU A 10 -17.65 7.55 8.04
C LEU A 10 -17.47 8.96 8.62
N TYR A 11 -16.89 9.10 9.82
CA TYR A 11 -16.56 10.40 10.42
C TYR A 11 -15.61 11.21 9.53
N THR A 12 -14.62 10.54 8.96
CA THR A 12 -13.69 11.15 8.00
C THR A 12 -14.44 11.65 6.77
N ALA A 13 -15.28 10.81 6.17
CA ALA A 13 -15.99 11.13 4.94
C ALA A 13 -17.02 12.26 5.10
N PHE A 14 -17.82 12.20 6.16
CA PHE A 14 -18.86 13.19 6.44
C PHE A 14 -18.31 14.45 7.11
N PHE A 15 -17.60 14.30 8.23
CA PHE A 15 -17.27 15.46 9.07
C PHE A 15 -15.87 16.00 8.82
N ASN A 16 -15.03 15.32 8.01
CA ASN A 16 -13.61 15.66 7.81
C ASN A 16 -12.85 15.84 9.12
N ARG A 17 -13.16 15.00 10.10
CA ARG A 17 -12.52 14.98 11.42
C ARG A 17 -12.49 13.56 11.97
N ALA A 18 -11.60 13.33 12.92
CA ALA A 18 -11.61 12.13 13.73
C ALA A 18 -12.93 12.04 14.52
N PRO A 19 -13.40 10.81 14.83
CA PRO A 19 -14.43 10.66 15.84
C PRO A 19 -13.91 11.16 17.18
N ASP A 20 -14.76 11.84 17.93
CA ASP A 20 -14.54 12.10 19.34
C ASP A 20 -14.77 10.80 20.15
N ALA A 21 -14.16 10.71 21.33
CA ALA A 21 -14.18 9.49 22.15
C ALA A 21 -15.61 9.06 22.52
N ASP A 22 -16.45 10.01 22.94
CA ASP A 22 -17.82 9.73 23.36
C ASP A 22 -18.68 9.30 22.14
N GLY A 23 -18.53 9.99 21.02
CA GLY A 23 -19.22 9.67 19.76
C GLY A 23 -18.82 8.31 19.20
N LEU A 24 -17.53 7.97 19.15
CA LEU A 24 -17.07 6.65 18.69
C LEU A 24 -17.67 5.55 19.55
N ALA A 25 -17.57 5.69 20.88
CA ALA A 25 -18.09 4.70 21.83
C ALA A 25 -19.61 4.51 21.68
N TYR A 26 -20.36 5.60 21.48
CA TYR A 26 -21.81 5.54 21.27
C TYR A 26 -22.17 4.77 19.99
N TRP A 27 -21.63 5.17 18.83
CA TRP A 27 -22.00 4.57 17.55
C TRP A 27 -21.55 3.12 17.43
N VAL A 28 -20.37 2.78 17.98
CA VAL A 28 -19.90 1.41 18.06
C VAL A 28 -20.82 0.57 18.94
N GLY A 29 -21.24 1.11 20.09
CA GLY A 29 -22.19 0.45 20.98
C GLY A 29 -23.53 0.14 20.33
N GLU A 30 -24.08 1.09 19.56
CA GLU A 30 -25.34 0.90 18.81
C GLU A 30 -25.18 -0.13 17.67
N LEU A 31 -24.06 -0.09 16.94
CA LEU A 31 -23.77 -1.05 15.87
C LEU A 31 -23.57 -2.47 16.42
N ASP A 32 -22.81 -2.62 17.52
CA ASP A 32 -22.56 -3.91 18.18
C ASP A 32 -23.84 -4.47 18.84
N ALA A 33 -24.74 -3.60 19.29
CA ALA A 33 -26.06 -3.99 19.80
C ALA A 33 -27.06 -4.36 18.67
N GLY A 34 -26.71 -4.10 17.40
CA GLY A 34 -27.58 -4.32 16.25
C GLY A 34 -28.81 -3.43 16.24
N THR A 35 -28.81 -2.31 16.98
CA THR A 35 -29.93 -1.35 17.02
C THR A 35 -30.00 -0.50 15.75
N ILE A 36 -28.86 -0.34 15.08
CA ILE A 36 -28.71 0.45 13.86
C ILE A 36 -27.62 -0.16 12.96
N SER A 37 -27.80 -0.10 11.64
CA SER A 37 -26.77 -0.47 10.67
C SER A 37 -25.87 0.72 10.30
N LEU A 38 -24.71 0.46 9.69
CA LEU A 38 -23.81 1.53 9.25
C LEU A 38 -24.47 2.47 8.23
N GLU A 39 -25.30 1.92 7.33
CA GLU A 39 -26.08 2.68 6.36
C GLU A 39 -27.11 3.57 7.05
N GLN A 40 -27.76 3.06 8.10
CA GLN A 40 -28.72 3.84 8.89
C GLN A 40 -28.02 4.94 9.71
N ILE A 41 -26.79 4.74 10.16
CA ILE A 41 -25.96 5.79 10.78
C ILE A 41 -25.65 6.88 9.74
N ALA A 42 -25.20 6.51 8.54
CA ALA A 42 -24.91 7.47 7.46
C ALA A 42 -26.16 8.30 7.10
N ASN A 43 -27.32 7.65 6.97
CA ASN A 43 -28.59 8.32 6.75
C ASN A 43 -28.97 9.26 7.91
N ASN A 44 -28.82 8.80 9.15
CA ASN A 44 -29.07 9.62 10.34
C ASN A 44 -28.18 10.88 10.37
N TRP A 45 -26.94 10.79 9.90
CA TRP A 45 -26.02 11.94 9.88
C TRP A 45 -26.38 12.99 8.84
N VAL A 46 -27.00 12.57 7.72
CA VAL A 46 -27.57 13.50 6.73
C VAL A 46 -28.85 14.14 7.28
N GLU A 47 -29.77 13.31 7.78
CA GLU A 47 -31.16 13.72 7.99
C GLU A 47 -31.44 14.29 9.39
N ALA A 48 -30.67 13.89 10.41
CA ALA A 48 -31.02 14.14 11.81
C ALA A 48 -29.89 14.71 12.67
N GLN A 49 -28.61 14.50 12.31
CA GLN A 49 -27.51 15.03 13.12
C GLN A 49 -27.32 16.54 12.91
N PRO A 50 -27.36 17.35 13.98
CA PRO A 50 -27.18 18.80 13.86
C PRO A 50 -25.86 19.21 13.21
N GLU A 51 -24.77 18.48 13.48
CA GLU A 51 -23.47 18.74 12.84
C GLU A 51 -23.52 18.49 11.32
N GLY A 52 -24.18 17.43 10.89
CA GLY A 52 -24.33 17.08 9.47
C GLY A 52 -25.18 18.08 8.73
N GLN A 53 -26.33 18.44 9.29
CA GLN A 53 -27.21 19.47 8.73
C GLN A 53 -26.54 20.86 8.68
N ALA A 54 -25.71 21.19 9.68
CA ALA A 54 -24.96 22.45 9.69
C ALA A 54 -23.83 22.46 8.65
N LYS A 55 -23.13 21.33 8.46
CA LYS A 55 -22.03 21.21 7.51
C LYS A 55 -22.51 21.08 6.07
N TYR A 56 -23.65 20.41 5.86
CA TYR A 56 -24.24 20.11 4.56
C TYR A 56 -25.73 20.46 4.54
N PRO A 57 -26.09 21.76 4.65
CA PRO A 57 -27.50 22.16 4.61
C PRO A 57 -28.13 21.79 3.27
N ASP A 58 -29.47 21.69 3.24
CA ASP A 58 -30.22 21.42 2.00
C ASP A 58 -29.97 22.46 0.91
N SER A 59 -29.60 23.69 1.30
CA SER A 59 -29.23 24.76 0.37
C SER A 59 -27.85 24.60 -0.26
N LEU A 60 -27.02 23.67 0.21
CA LEU A 60 -25.70 23.40 -0.38
C LEU A 60 -25.88 22.76 -1.76
N SER A 61 -25.19 23.29 -2.77
CA SER A 61 -25.26 22.72 -4.12
C SER A 61 -24.68 21.31 -4.15
N THR A 62 -25.22 20.47 -5.04
CA THR A 62 -24.75 19.10 -5.28
C THR A 62 -23.26 19.07 -5.63
N ASP A 63 -22.80 20.02 -6.46
CA ASP A 63 -21.39 20.19 -6.82
C ASP A 63 -20.47 20.43 -5.60
N ALA A 64 -20.89 21.32 -4.69
CA ALA A 64 -20.13 21.62 -3.48
C ALA A 64 -20.12 20.43 -2.51
N PHE A 65 -21.24 19.70 -2.42
CA PHE A 65 -21.33 18.48 -1.62
C PHE A 65 -20.39 17.39 -2.16
N ILE A 66 -20.44 17.08 -3.46
CA ILE A 66 -19.55 16.11 -4.10
C ILE A 66 -18.08 16.51 -3.90
N THR A 67 -17.74 17.77 -4.14
CA THR A 67 -16.39 18.30 -3.95
C THR A 67 -15.89 18.10 -2.52
N ALA A 68 -16.73 18.35 -1.52
CA ALA A 68 -16.38 18.16 -0.12
C ALA A 68 -16.11 16.68 0.20
N ILE A 69 -16.99 15.76 -0.21
CA ILE A 69 -16.83 14.33 0.07
C ILE A 69 -15.59 13.76 -0.64
N TYR A 70 -15.34 14.14 -1.89
CA TYR A 70 -14.12 13.78 -2.61
C TYR A 70 -12.85 14.29 -1.91
N GLY A 71 -12.86 15.54 -1.44
CA GLY A 71 -11.75 16.11 -0.67
C GLY A 71 -11.52 15.39 0.66
N ASN A 72 -12.59 15.04 1.37
CA ASN A 72 -12.52 14.37 2.66
C ASN A 72 -11.93 12.96 2.55
N VAL A 73 -12.46 12.16 1.61
CA VAL A 73 -12.13 10.73 1.47
C VAL A 73 -10.86 10.52 0.65
N LEU A 74 -10.71 11.22 -0.47
CA LEU A 74 -9.66 10.95 -1.47
C LEU A 74 -8.57 12.03 -1.48
N SER A 75 -8.76 13.16 -0.77
CA SER A 75 -7.86 14.32 -0.78
C SER A 75 -7.53 14.84 -2.19
N ARG A 76 -8.47 14.67 -3.13
CA ARG A 76 -8.37 15.12 -4.52
C ARG A 76 -9.76 15.46 -5.07
N SER A 77 -9.80 16.27 -6.12
CA SER A 77 -11.04 16.58 -6.83
C SER A 77 -11.52 15.40 -7.68
N ALA A 78 -12.83 15.29 -7.86
CA ALA A 78 -13.40 14.43 -8.90
C ALA A 78 -12.89 14.87 -10.28
N ASP A 79 -12.68 13.92 -11.19
CA ASP A 79 -12.50 14.25 -12.60
C ASP A 79 -13.83 14.74 -13.20
N SER A 80 -13.77 15.38 -14.36
CA SER A 80 -14.94 16.00 -14.99
C SER A 80 -16.07 15.01 -15.29
N ALA A 81 -15.75 13.76 -15.64
CA ALA A 81 -16.74 12.74 -15.96
C ALA A 81 -17.38 12.18 -14.68
N GLY A 82 -16.56 11.89 -13.67
CA GLY A 82 -17.02 11.47 -12.34
C GLY A 82 -17.91 12.52 -11.68
N MET A 83 -17.53 13.80 -11.73
CA MET A 83 -18.35 14.91 -11.21
C MET A 83 -19.72 14.95 -11.89
N ALA A 84 -19.76 14.92 -13.23
CA ALA A 84 -21.01 14.96 -13.98
C ALA A 84 -21.90 13.74 -13.70
N TYR A 85 -21.31 12.56 -13.56
CA TYR A 85 -22.03 11.34 -13.21
C TYR A 85 -22.71 11.46 -11.84
N TRP A 86 -21.96 11.83 -10.81
CA TRP A 86 -22.51 11.93 -9.45
C TRP A 86 -23.54 13.04 -9.30
N GLN A 87 -23.33 14.18 -9.97
CA GLN A 87 -24.32 15.27 -10.02
C GLN A 87 -25.64 14.76 -10.60
N ALA A 88 -25.61 14.06 -11.73
CA ALA A 88 -26.82 13.52 -12.34
C ALA A 88 -27.55 12.51 -11.43
N GLN A 89 -26.83 11.66 -10.71
CA GLN A 89 -27.44 10.69 -9.78
C GLN A 89 -28.09 11.37 -8.57
N LEU A 90 -27.45 12.38 -7.99
CA LEU A 90 -27.96 13.11 -6.83
C LEU A 90 -29.09 14.08 -7.19
N ASP A 91 -28.96 14.83 -8.29
CA ASP A 91 -29.96 15.82 -8.72
C ASP A 91 -31.27 15.16 -9.20
N SER A 92 -31.17 13.95 -9.77
CA SER A 92 -32.36 13.16 -10.15
C SER A 92 -33.02 12.46 -8.97
N GLY A 93 -32.37 12.41 -7.80
CA GLY A 93 -32.79 11.64 -6.64
C GLY A 93 -32.66 10.13 -6.82
N ALA A 94 -31.91 9.65 -7.82
CA ALA A 94 -31.65 8.23 -8.04
C ALA A 94 -30.85 7.61 -6.88
N ILE A 95 -29.98 8.39 -6.24
CA ILE A 95 -29.32 8.05 -4.98
C ILE A 95 -29.45 9.20 -3.99
N SER A 96 -29.46 8.88 -2.70
CA SER A 96 -29.41 9.87 -1.62
C SER A 96 -27.96 10.25 -1.29
N ARG A 97 -27.79 11.34 -0.51
CA ARG A 97 -26.47 11.84 -0.10
C ARG A 97 -25.69 10.82 0.73
N ASP A 98 -26.35 10.06 1.59
CA ASP A 98 -25.75 8.99 2.39
C ASP A 98 -25.26 7.81 1.52
N VAL A 99 -26.07 7.38 0.55
CA VAL A 99 -25.70 6.33 -0.41
C VAL A 99 -24.50 6.77 -1.25
N PHE A 100 -24.45 8.04 -1.67
CA PHE A 100 -23.29 8.58 -2.37
C PHE A 100 -22.02 8.53 -1.51
N VAL A 101 -22.07 8.96 -0.24
CA VAL A 101 -20.89 8.90 0.63
C VAL A 101 -20.40 7.47 0.83
N ALA A 102 -21.31 6.54 1.08
CA ALA A 102 -20.98 5.11 1.18
C ALA A 102 -20.36 4.58 -0.11
N ALA A 103 -20.86 4.99 -1.28
CA ALA A 103 -20.29 4.62 -2.57
C ALA A 103 -18.86 5.16 -2.77
N ILE A 104 -18.55 6.37 -2.31
CA ILE A 104 -17.18 6.91 -2.38
C ILE A 104 -16.22 6.17 -1.44
N ILE A 105 -16.65 5.85 -0.21
CA ILE A 105 -15.86 5.04 0.74
C ILE A 105 -15.57 3.65 0.14
N ASN A 106 -16.63 2.95 -0.30
CA ASN A 106 -16.50 1.61 -0.86
C ASN A 106 -15.69 1.61 -2.16
N GLY A 107 -15.92 2.60 -3.02
CA GLY A 107 -15.16 2.79 -4.25
C GLY A 107 -13.69 3.07 -4.01
N ALA A 108 -13.32 3.80 -2.95
CA ALA A 108 -11.93 3.97 -2.55
C ALA A 108 -11.31 2.62 -2.15
N LYS A 109 -11.99 1.85 -1.30
CA LYS A 109 -11.51 0.57 -0.77
C LYS A 109 -11.41 -0.53 -1.83
N SER A 110 -12.27 -0.53 -2.84
CA SER A 110 -12.29 -1.56 -3.89
C SER A 110 -11.42 -1.23 -5.11
N ASN A 111 -10.91 0.00 -5.23
CA ASN A 111 -10.16 0.44 -6.41
C ASN A 111 -8.71 -0.05 -6.36
N THR A 112 -8.37 -0.95 -7.28
CA THR A 112 -7.05 -1.60 -7.36
C THR A 112 -6.01 -0.83 -8.17
N SER A 113 -6.39 0.29 -8.81
CA SER A 113 -5.42 1.16 -9.48
C SER A 113 -4.39 1.71 -8.49
N ALA A 114 -3.21 2.12 -8.97
CA ALA A 114 -2.17 2.67 -8.11
C ALA A 114 -2.69 3.89 -7.29
N GLN A 115 -3.48 4.77 -7.92
CA GLN A 115 -4.12 5.87 -7.22
C GLN A 115 -5.20 5.38 -6.24
N GLY A 116 -6.00 4.38 -6.62
CA GLY A 116 -7.01 3.78 -5.75
C GLY A 116 -6.42 3.19 -4.47
N GLN A 117 -5.26 2.54 -4.56
CA GLN A 117 -4.55 2.01 -3.40
C GLN A 117 -4.04 3.14 -2.47
N LEU A 118 -3.60 4.27 -3.03
CA LEU A 118 -3.25 5.45 -2.24
C LEU A 118 -4.49 6.05 -1.54
N ASP A 119 -5.62 6.13 -2.24
CA ASP A 119 -6.88 6.63 -1.68
C ASP A 119 -7.39 5.72 -0.54
N ALA A 120 -7.35 4.39 -0.73
CA ALA A 120 -7.69 3.41 0.32
C ALA A 120 -6.76 3.52 1.53
N THR A 121 -5.44 3.67 1.29
CA THR A 121 -4.44 3.81 2.35
C THR A 121 -4.64 5.12 3.12
N LEU A 122 -4.91 6.23 2.43
CA LEU A 122 -5.23 7.50 3.06
C LEU A 122 -6.41 7.39 4.01
N LEU A 123 -7.51 6.80 3.54
CA LEU A 123 -8.73 6.63 4.32
C LEU A 123 -8.50 5.74 5.56
N SER A 124 -7.80 4.61 5.38
CA SER A 124 -7.41 3.71 6.46
C SER A 124 -6.50 4.38 7.50
N ASN A 125 -5.53 5.18 7.04
CA ASN A 125 -4.63 5.92 7.93
C ASN A 125 -5.40 6.96 8.75
N LYS A 126 -6.33 7.70 8.12
CA LYS A 126 -7.19 8.67 8.82
C LYS A 126 -8.09 7.98 9.85
N ALA A 127 -8.67 6.82 9.51
CA ALA A 127 -9.46 6.03 10.45
C ALA A 127 -8.63 5.54 11.64
N SER A 128 -7.42 5.02 11.39
CA SER A 128 -6.49 4.56 12.43
C SER A 128 -6.10 5.68 13.40
N VAL A 129 -5.79 6.87 12.88
CA VAL A 129 -5.52 8.06 13.69
C VAL A 129 -6.76 8.52 14.46
N GLY A 130 -7.93 8.45 13.83
CA GLY A 130 -9.20 8.80 14.46
C GLY A 130 -9.53 7.92 15.65
N ILE A 131 -9.31 6.61 15.52
CA ILE A 131 -9.47 5.65 16.62
C ILE A 131 -8.45 5.95 17.73
N ALA A 132 -7.17 6.15 17.39
CA ALA A 132 -6.15 6.47 18.40
C ALA A 132 -6.45 7.77 19.16
N PHE A 133 -7.03 8.77 18.49
CA PHE A 133 -7.49 10.01 19.10
C PHE A 133 -8.63 9.75 20.10
N ALA A 134 -9.64 8.97 19.69
CA ALA A 134 -10.75 8.56 20.55
C ALA A 134 -10.30 7.69 21.74
N ASP A 135 -9.34 6.78 21.55
CA ASP A 135 -8.77 5.91 22.60
C ASP A 135 -8.05 6.69 23.70
N LYS A 136 -7.64 7.94 23.42
CA LYS A 136 -7.13 8.86 24.44
C LYS A 136 -8.23 9.55 25.24
N GLY A 137 -9.50 9.31 24.95
CA GLY A 137 -10.63 10.00 25.59
C GLY A 137 -10.80 11.45 25.13
N LEU A 138 -10.27 11.80 23.95
CA LEU A 138 -10.28 13.18 23.45
C LEU A 138 -11.61 13.50 22.74
N ASN A 139 -12.20 14.65 23.10
CA ASN A 139 -13.51 15.10 22.61
C ASN A 139 -13.50 16.50 21.96
N ASP A 140 -12.32 17.09 21.72
CA ASP A 140 -12.21 18.41 21.07
C ASP A 140 -12.35 18.28 19.55
N VAL A 141 -13.44 18.84 19.00
CA VAL A 141 -13.82 18.75 17.58
C VAL A 141 -12.84 19.46 16.65
N ASN A 142 -12.25 20.57 17.09
CA ASN A 142 -11.28 21.31 16.27
C ASN A 142 -9.96 20.54 16.17
N LEU A 143 -9.50 20.00 17.30
CA LEU A 143 -8.34 19.13 17.33
C LEU A 143 -8.58 17.85 16.52
N ALA A 144 -9.78 17.25 16.62
CA ALA A 144 -10.17 16.09 15.83
C ALA A 144 -10.13 16.37 14.31
N ALA A 145 -10.48 17.57 13.86
CA ALA A 145 -10.32 17.97 12.47
C ALA A 145 -8.83 18.12 12.11
N ASN A 146 -8.06 18.84 12.94
CA ASN A 146 -6.65 19.11 12.67
C ASN A 146 -5.79 17.85 12.65
N VAL A 147 -6.09 16.85 13.48
CA VAL A 147 -5.32 15.58 13.50
C VAL A 147 -5.45 14.80 12.20
N LEU A 148 -6.56 14.92 11.46
CA LEU A 148 -6.69 14.28 10.14
C LEU A 148 -5.92 15.02 9.04
N THR A 149 -5.59 16.30 9.25
CA THR A 149 -4.80 17.08 8.28
C THR A 149 -3.32 16.70 8.30
N SER A 150 -2.84 16.08 9.38
CA SER A 150 -1.46 15.61 9.50
C SER A 150 -1.25 14.19 8.95
N VAL A 151 -2.23 13.63 8.22
CA VAL A 151 -2.21 12.25 7.74
C VAL A 151 -2.39 12.21 6.23
N THR A 152 -1.56 11.39 5.57
CA THR A 152 -1.63 11.09 4.14
C THR A 152 -1.60 9.57 3.91
N ALA A 153 -1.55 9.12 2.64
CA ALA A 153 -1.27 7.72 2.32
C ALA A 153 0.15 7.27 2.72
N ASN A 154 1.07 8.20 3.03
CA ASN A 154 2.43 7.88 3.44
C ASN A 154 2.48 7.37 4.90
N ALA A 155 3.07 6.19 5.11
CA ALA A 155 3.19 5.54 6.41
C ALA A 155 3.91 6.40 7.47
N ASN A 156 4.87 7.26 7.08
CA ASN A 156 5.56 8.14 8.01
C ASN A 156 4.62 9.20 8.62
N THR A 157 3.64 9.69 7.86
CA THR A 157 2.64 10.64 8.37
C THR A 157 1.68 10.00 9.37
N LEU A 158 1.35 8.72 9.16
CA LEU A 158 0.60 7.91 10.12
C LEU A 158 1.38 7.75 11.42
N THR A 159 2.63 7.25 11.34
CA THR A 159 3.51 7.05 12.51
C THR A 159 3.68 8.33 13.30
N ALA A 160 4.06 9.43 12.64
CA ALA A 160 4.24 10.74 13.27
C ALA A 160 2.97 11.20 14.02
N THR A 161 1.81 11.12 13.39
CA THR A 161 0.55 11.57 14.01
C THR A 161 0.14 10.67 15.17
N LEU A 162 0.25 9.35 15.03
CA LEU A 162 -0.02 8.41 16.12
C LEU A 162 0.90 8.65 17.31
N ASP A 163 2.19 8.89 17.07
CA ASP A 163 3.15 9.11 18.15
C ASP A 163 2.90 10.43 18.88
N LEU A 164 2.47 11.51 18.19
CA LEU A 164 1.99 12.72 18.85
C LEU A 164 0.77 12.48 19.74
N ILE A 165 -0.21 11.72 19.25
CA ILE A 165 -1.40 11.35 20.05
C ILE A 165 -0.98 10.53 21.27
N LYS A 166 -0.02 9.59 21.11
CA LYS A 166 0.47 8.74 22.21
C LYS A 166 1.01 9.53 23.39
N LEU A 167 1.62 10.70 23.15
CA LEU A 167 2.16 11.58 24.21
C LEU A 167 1.08 12.12 25.15
N VAL A 168 -0.16 12.23 24.70
CA VAL A 168 -1.25 12.74 25.53
C VAL A 168 -1.72 11.66 26.51
N PRO A 169 -1.84 11.96 27.82
CA PRO A 169 -2.35 11.00 28.79
C PRO A 169 -3.83 10.68 28.54
N SER A 170 -4.23 9.41 28.71
CA SER A 170 -5.64 9.01 28.57
C SER A 170 -6.54 9.44 29.74
N ASN A 171 -5.97 10.01 30.81
CA ASN A 171 -6.75 10.52 31.95
C ASN A 171 -7.02 12.01 31.81
N ALA A 172 -8.25 12.43 32.13
CA ALA A 172 -8.69 13.82 32.00
C ALA A 172 -7.82 14.82 32.79
N ALA A 173 -7.22 14.41 33.92
CA ALA A 173 -6.35 15.27 34.72
C ALA A 173 -5.04 15.66 33.98
N GLY A 174 -4.53 14.76 33.13
CA GLY A 174 -3.35 15.00 32.29
C GLY A 174 -3.65 15.74 30.98
N GLN A 175 -4.92 15.86 30.59
CA GLN A 175 -5.39 16.55 29.38
C GLN A 175 -5.69 18.02 29.64
N THR A 176 -4.72 18.74 30.21
CA THR A 176 -4.91 20.16 30.51
C THR A 176 -5.07 20.99 29.23
N PRO A 177 -5.75 22.15 29.26
CA PRO A 177 -5.89 23.02 28.08
C PRO A 177 -4.56 23.40 27.42
N ALA A 178 -3.49 23.54 28.22
CA ALA A 178 -2.15 23.82 27.71
C ALA A 178 -1.57 22.65 26.90
N VAL A 179 -1.74 21.42 27.37
CA VAL A 179 -1.30 20.20 26.66
C VAL A 179 -2.08 20.03 25.36
N LEU A 180 -3.41 20.20 25.39
CA LEU A 180 -4.25 20.06 24.20
C LEU A 180 -3.96 21.14 23.16
N THR A 181 -3.72 22.39 23.59
CA THR A 181 -3.27 23.48 22.70
C THR A 181 -1.91 23.16 22.07
N ALA A 182 -0.98 22.60 22.86
CA ALA A 182 0.34 22.25 22.39
C ALA A 182 0.31 21.08 21.38
N LEU A 183 -0.54 20.07 21.61
CA LEU A 183 -0.82 19.01 20.63
C LEU A 183 -1.42 19.60 19.35
N ASN A 184 -2.42 20.47 19.46
CA ASN A 184 -3.05 21.11 18.31
C ASN A 184 -2.05 21.87 17.42
N ASN A 185 -1.13 22.61 18.06
CA ASN A 185 -0.04 23.28 17.35
C ASN A 185 0.90 22.28 16.68
N ALA A 186 1.24 21.18 17.37
CA ALA A 186 2.13 20.15 16.84
C ALA A 186 1.54 19.49 15.58
N VAL A 187 0.28 19.04 15.62
CA VAL A 187 -0.36 18.42 14.46
C VAL A 187 -0.54 19.40 13.30
N THR A 188 -0.82 20.68 13.58
CA THR A 188 -0.89 21.74 12.56
C THR A 188 0.47 21.96 11.90
N ASN A 189 1.55 21.98 12.68
CA ASN A 189 2.90 22.13 12.16
C ASN A 189 3.37 20.91 11.36
N VAL A 190 2.95 19.70 11.75
CA VAL A 190 3.18 18.49 10.95
C VAL A 190 2.45 18.58 9.61
N ALA A 191 1.17 19.00 9.59
CA ALA A 191 0.43 19.19 8.36
C ALA A 191 1.11 20.22 7.42
N ASN A 192 1.65 21.31 7.97
CA ASN A 192 2.43 22.28 7.21
C ASN A 192 3.75 21.68 6.67
N LEU A 193 4.43 20.83 7.45
CA LEU A 193 5.65 20.15 7.01
C LEU A 193 5.38 19.15 5.89
N ILE A 194 4.30 18.38 5.95
CA ILE A 194 3.86 17.49 4.86
C ILE A 194 3.75 18.26 3.54
N LYS A 195 3.18 19.47 3.60
CA LYS A 195 2.97 20.31 2.42
C LYS A 195 4.26 20.95 1.89
N ASN A 196 5.11 21.44 2.79
CA ASN A 196 6.24 22.30 2.42
C ASN A 196 7.55 21.53 2.26
N SER A 197 7.74 20.45 3.01
CA SER A 197 9.00 19.68 3.07
C SER A 197 8.74 18.17 3.15
N PRO A 198 8.11 17.54 2.14
CA PRO A 198 7.79 16.11 2.18
C PRO A 198 9.01 15.17 2.27
N GLY A 199 10.22 15.66 1.98
CA GLY A 199 11.47 14.91 2.19
C GLY A 199 11.77 14.62 3.67
N GLU A 200 11.28 15.45 4.58
CA GLU A 200 11.54 15.37 6.03
C GLU A 200 10.64 14.37 6.76
N LEU A 201 9.70 13.72 6.05
CA LEU A 201 8.69 12.88 6.69
C LEU A 201 9.29 11.66 7.39
N SER A 202 10.36 11.09 6.84
CA SER A 202 11.07 9.96 7.45
C SER A 202 11.73 10.35 8.78
N ASP A 203 12.41 11.50 8.80
CA ASP A 203 13.07 12.01 10.00
C ASP A 203 12.05 12.45 11.05
N LEU A 204 10.96 13.11 10.63
CA LEU A 204 9.85 13.44 11.53
C LEU A 204 9.28 12.20 12.21
N ALA A 205 8.99 11.14 11.45
CA ALA A 205 8.45 9.90 11.99
C ALA A 205 9.43 9.26 12.98
N THR A 206 10.72 9.20 12.64
CA THR A 206 11.76 8.66 13.52
C THR A 206 11.91 9.48 14.81
N TYR A 207 11.85 10.82 14.70
CA TYR A 207 11.95 11.74 15.83
C TYR A 207 10.79 11.53 16.79
N LEU A 208 9.55 11.59 16.29
CA LEU A 208 8.35 11.44 17.12
C LEU A 208 8.22 10.04 17.72
N ASN A 209 8.61 9.01 16.98
CA ASN A 209 8.66 7.65 17.50
C ASN A 209 9.62 7.51 18.68
N THR A 210 10.81 8.08 18.53
CA THR A 210 11.82 8.07 19.60
C THR A 210 11.37 8.92 20.80
N VAL A 211 10.72 10.07 20.57
CA VAL A 211 10.11 10.88 21.63
C VAL A 211 9.10 10.03 22.40
N ALA A 212 8.14 9.42 21.70
CA ALA A 212 7.07 8.62 22.31
C ALA A 212 7.60 7.39 23.07
N ALA A 213 8.72 6.81 22.65
CA ALA A 213 9.36 5.70 23.33
C ALA A 213 10.07 6.10 24.63
N ASN A 214 10.57 7.34 24.72
CA ASN A 214 11.41 7.80 25.82
C ASN A 214 10.69 8.64 26.88
N VAL A 215 9.47 9.11 26.61
CA VAL A 215 8.69 9.87 27.61
C VAL A 215 8.36 9.02 28.84
N SER A 216 8.34 9.69 29.99
CA SER A 216 7.96 9.10 31.27
C SER A 216 6.90 9.93 31.97
N SER A 217 6.37 9.44 33.10
CA SER A 217 5.44 10.21 33.93
C SER A 217 6.05 11.47 34.54
N ALA A 218 7.38 11.61 34.56
CA ALA A 218 8.07 12.81 35.02
C ALA A 218 8.27 13.86 33.91
N THR A 219 7.97 13.53 32.66
CA THR A 219 8.18 14.42 31.52
C THR A 219 7.16 15.55 31.49
N ASN A 220 7.61 16.79 31.44
CA ASN A 220 6.76 17.97 31.24
C ASN A 220 6.35 18.06 29.77
N LEU A 221 5.11 17.63 29.50
CA LEU A 221 4.56 17.58 28.14
C LEU A 221 4.51 18.96 27.47
N THR A 222 4.26 20.06 28.19
CA THR A 222 4.23 21.39 27.59
C THR A 222 5.61 21.85 27.10
N THR A 223 6.66 21.55 27.85
CA THR A 223 8.05 21.77 27.43
C THR A 223 8.39 20.88 26.24
N LEU A 224 8.02 19.59 26.30
CA LEU A 224 8.29 18.64 25.23
C LEU A 224 7.62 19.07 23.91
N PHE A 225 6.33 19.38 23.93
CA PHE A 225 5.64 19.87 22.73
C PHE A 225 6.21 21.19 22.22
N THR A 226 6.78 22.04 23.08
CA THR A 226 7.49 23.25 22.64
C THR A 226 8.75 22.90 21.85
N SER A 227 9.53 21.92 22.31
CA SER A 227 10.68 21.40 21.56
C SER A 227 10.24 20.81 20.22
N ILE A 228 9.25 19.90 20.24
CA ILE A 228 8.70 19.28 19.02
C ILE A 228 8.29 20.35 18.00
N ASN A 229 7.46 21.32 18.42
CA ASN A 229 7.00 22.40 17.55
C ASN A 229 8.17 23.20 16.96
N THR A 230 9.19 23.50 17.77
CA THR A 230 10.38 24.22 17.31
C THR A 230 11.09 23.47 16.19
N LYS A 231 11.28 22.15 16.35
CA LYS A 231 11.93 21.29 15.34
C LYS A 231 11.12 21.19 14.06
N VAL A 232 9.83 20.88 14.19
CA VAL A 232 8.92 20.72 13.05
C VAL A 232 8.80 22.02 12.25
N VAL A 233 8.70 23.18 12.92
CA VAL A 233 8.65 24.49 12.24
C VAL A 233 9.97 24.80 11.53
N ALA A 234 11.11 24.53 12.16
CA ALA A 234 12.41 24.73 11.51
C ALA A 234 12.54 23.87 10.24
N ALA A 235 12.10 22.61 10.28
CA ALA A 235 12.16 21.67 9.16
C ALA A 235 11.29 22.06 7.96
N GLN A 236 10.29 22.93 8.14
CA GLN A 236 9.50 23.48 7.02
C GLN A 236 10.34 24.40 6.10
N THR A 237 11.50 24.88 6.55
CA THR A 237 12.35 25.81 5.77
C THR A 237 13.81 25.41 5.72
N ASN A 238 14.25 24.52 6.60
CA ASN A 238 15.60 23.99 6.66
C ASN A 238 15.55 22.46 6.72
N PRO A 239 15.85 21.75 5.62
CA PRO A 239 15.89 20.28 5.59
C PRO A 239 16.74 19.66 6.70
N ALA A 240 17.85 20.31 7.09
CA ALA A 240 18.73 19.77 8.13
C ALA A 240 18.18 19.88 9.57
N ALA A 241 16.97 20.41 9.77
CA ALA A 241 16.45 20.69 11.11
C ALA A 241 16.00 19.44 11.88
N LEU A 242 15.63 18.36 11.18
CA LEU A 242 15.25 17.07 11.78
C LEU A 242 16.32 15.98 11.63
N ASP A 243 17.47 16.28 11.01
CA ASP A 243 18.62 15.36 10.94
C ASP A 243 19.00 14.82 12.32
N ASN A 244 19.44 13.56 12.41
CA ASN A 244 19.66 12.86 13.68
C ASN A 244 18.41 12.79 14.58
N PRO A 245 17.27 12.40 14.02
CA PRO A 245 15.98 12.53 14.68
C PRO A 245 15.91 11.81 16.03
N SER A 246 16.49 10.62 16.17
CA SER A 246 16.48 9.88 17.45
C SER A 246 17.31 10.55 18.56
N THR A 247 18.45 11.15 18.20
CA THR A 247 19.29 11.88 19.17
C THR A 247 18.58 13.16 19.61
N GLN A 248 18.08 13.96 18.66
CA GLN A 248 17.33 15.18 18.97
C GLN A 248 16.10 14.87 19.85
N ALA A 249 15.38 13.78 19.56
CA ALA A 249 14.26 13.32 20.37
C ALA A 249 14.66 12.97 21.81
N SER A 250 15.75 12.24 21.98
CA SER A 250 16.25 11.84 23.30
C SER A 250 16.69 13.06 24.14
N ASP A 251 17.32 14.04 23.51
CA ASP A 251 17.71 15.31 24.14
C ASP A 251 16.49 16.16 24.52
N ASP A 252 15.49 16.26 23.65
CA ASP A 252 14.27 17.02 23.92
C ASP A 252 13.46 16.37 25.05
N VAL A 253 13.36 15.04 25.09
CA VAL A 253 12.74 14.31 26.20
C VAL A 253 13.51 14.50 27.50
N THR A 254 14.85 14.43 27.45
CA THR A 254 15.70 14.66 28.63
C THR A 254 15.53 16.09 29.16
N THR A 255 15.51 17.07 28.27
CA THR A 255 15.28 18.49 28.60
C THR A 255 13.90 18.70 29.20
N ALA A 256 12.88 17.99 28.70
CA ALA A 256 11.53 18.05 29.21
C ALA A 256 11.33 17.23 30.51
N THR A 257 12.27 16.38 30.91
CA THR A 257 12.16 15.50 32.08
C THR A 257 13.10 15.97 33.19
N PRO A 258 12.68 16.90 34.07
CA PRO A 258 13.54 17.41 35.14
C PRO A 258 13.94 16.29 36.12
N SER A 259 15.23 16.20 36.42
CA SER A 259 15.77 15.31 37.46
C SER A 259 15.32 15.76 38.85
N THR A 260 14.81 14.83 39.66
CA THR A 260 14.27 15.05 41.01
C THR A 260 15.34 15.20 42.10
N THR A 261 16.56 15.64 41.77
CA THR A 261 17.56 15.95 42.82
C THR A 261 17.54 17.45 43.12
N PRO A 262 17.15 17.88 44.34
CA PRO A 262 17.22 19.28 44.71
C PRO A 262 18.67 19.64 45.02
N THR A 263 19.29 20.44 44.16
CA THR A 263 20.41 21.30 44.57
C THR A 263 20.01 22.75 44.33
N GLY A 264 20.30 23.61 45.32
CA GLY A 264 19.94 25.02 45.35
C GLY A 264 20.50 25.85 44.19
N PRO A 265 20.26 27.17 44.16
CA PRO A 265 20.41 27.97 42.96
C PRO A 265 21.87 27.96 42.48
N THR A 266 22.13 27.34 41.33
CA THR A 266 23.42 27.46 40.64
C THR A 266 23.25 28.29 39.38
N THR A 267 24.10 29.31 39.29
CA THR A 267 24.48 30.07 38.11
C THR A 267 24.56 29.19 36.84
N PRO A 268 24.16 29.69 35.65
CA PRO A 268 24.14 28.88 34.42
C PRO A 268 25.51 28.23 34.15
N THR A 269 25.52 26.90 34.00
CA THR A 269 26.70 26.12 33.59
C THR A 269 26.96 26.29 32.09
N ILE A 270 28.17 26.71 31.75
CA ILE A 270 28.71 26.76 30.40
C ILE A 270 29.02 25.33 29.93
N PRO A 271 28.65 24.90 28.70
CA PRO A 271 28.97 23.55 28.21
C PRO A 271 30.49 23.34 28.08
N THR A 272 30.98 22.18 28.50
CA THR A 272 32.40 21.79 28.44
C THR A 272 32.53 20.44 27.70
N PHE A 273 33.47 20.32 26.75
CA PHE A 273 33.82 19.06 26.08
C PHE A 273 35.27 18.66 26.43
N THR A 274 35.64 17.39 26.25
CA THR A 274 37.01 16.90 26.49
C THR A 274 37.64 16.37 25.21
N VAL A 275 38.94 16.60 25.02
CA VAL A 275 39.75 15.92 24.00
C VAL A 275 40.86 15.17 24.72
N THR A 276 40.83 13.84 24.67
CA THR A 276 41.71 12.98 25.46
C THR A 276 42.53 12.08 24.55
N GLU A 277 43.84 12.02 24.76
CA GLU A 277 44.71 11.05 24.08
C GLU A 277 44.58 9.66 24.72
N GLY A 278 44.51 8.63 23.88
CA GLY A 278 44.60 7.24 24.31
C GLY A 278 45.96 6.91 24.92
N THR A 279 46.04 5.80 25.65
CA THR A 279 47.30 5.33 26.25
C THR A 279 47.73 4.02 25.61
N ASN A 280 49.02 3.67 25.72
CA ASN A 280 49.56 2.40 25.25
C ASN A 280 49.31 2.16 23.75
N ALA A 281 48.58 1.10 23.39
CA ALA A 281 48.24 0.76 22.01
C ALA A 281 47.40 1.83 21.31
N ASP A 282 46.75 2.74 22.06
CA ASP A 282 45.97 3.86 21.56
C ASP A 282 46.74 5.21 21.65
N ALA A 283 48.05 5.23 21.94
CA ALA A 283 48.83 6.47 21.94
C ALA A 283 48.77 7.15 20.55
N GLY A 284 48.51 8.46 20.49
CA GLY A 284 48.25 9.17 19.24
C GLY A 284 46.84 9.01 18.64
N LYS A 285 45.91 8.33 19.34
CA LYS A 285 44.48 8.33 19.06
C LYS A 285 43.78 9.31 19.99
N PHE A 286 43.02 10.25 19.45
CA PHE A 286 42.33 11.28 20.26
C PHE A 286 40.84 11.03 20.30
N THR A 287 40.24 11.10 21.49
CA THR A 287 38.79 10.95 21.67
C THR A 287 38.19 12.29 22.05
N VAL A 288 37.23 12.76 21.27
CA VAL A 288 36.37 13.90 21.62
C VAL A 288 35.20 13.36 22.44
N GLY A 289 35.20 13.62 23.76
CA GLY A 289 34.28 13.05 24.75
C GLY A 289 32.92 13.75 24.86
N ALA A 290 32.03 13.16 25.69
CA ALA A 290 30.59 13.46 25.78
C ALA A 290 30.27 14.80 26.48
N GLN A 291 29.48 15.65 25.80
CA GLN A 291 28.52 16.65 26.32
C GLN A 291 27.59 17.14 25.19
N ASN A 292 26.41 17.67 25.54
CA ASN A 292 25.42 18.18 24.58
C ASN A 292 25.89 19.46 23.89
N GLY A 293 26.08 19.41 22.56
CA GLY A 293 26.28 20.58 21.69
C GLY A 293 27.22 20.36 20.50
N ASN A 294 27.17 21.29 19.52
CA ASN A 294 28.09 21.29 18.38
C ASN A 294 29.49 21.76 18.78
N VAL A 295 30.51 20.98 18.43
CA VAL A 295 31.92 21.34 18.48
C VAL A 295 32.38 21.62 17.05
N THR A 296 32.97 22.80 16.81
CA THR A 296 33.67 23.11 15.57
C THR A 296 35.13 22.72 15.69
N LEU A 297 35.66 22.02 14.68
CA LEU A 297 37.08 21.75 14.53
C LEU A 297 37.66 22.63 13.41
N SER A 298 38.68 23.41 13.76
CA SER A 298 39.44 24.23 12.82
C SER A 298 40.92 23.90 12.92
N SER A 299 41.65 24.07 11.82
CA SER A 299 43.11 23.96 11.81
C SER A 299 43.75 25.29 11.44
N ALA A 300 44.79 25.68 12.17
CA ALA A 300 45.65 26.80 11.83
C ALA A 300 47.05 26.59 12.43
N ASN A 301 48.10 26.90 11.65
CA ASN A 301 49.50 26.87 12.10
C ASN A 301 49.96 25.50 12.68
N GLY A 302 49.39 24.37 12.21
CA GLY A 302 49.72 23.03 12.69
C GLY A 302 49.04 22.63 14.00
N GLU A 303 48.09 23.43 14.50
CA GLU A 303 47.25 23.11 15.64
C GLU A 303 45.79 22.87 15.23
N LEU A 304 45.20 21.81 15.77
CA LEU A 304 43.77 21.52 15.72
C LEU A 304 43.10 22.19 16.92
N THR A 305 42.15 23.08 16.66
CA THR A 305 41.36 23.79 17.67
C THR A 305 39.93 23.29 17.66
N PHE A 306 39.50 22.72 18.78
CA PHE A 306 38.12 22.31 19.06
C PHE A 306 37.43 23.42 19.86
N LYS A 307 36.19 23.76 19.49
CA LYS A 307 35.44 24.86 20.11
C LYS A 307 33.93 24.59 20.14
N ALA A 308 33.29 24.77 21.29
CA ALA A 308 31.83 24.73 21.40
C ALA A 308 31.20 26.12 21.18
N VAL A 309 29.87 26.17 20.94
CA VAL A 309 29.09 27.42 20.74
C VAL A 309 29.25 28.40 21.92
N THR A 310 29.36 27.88 23.15
CA THR A 310 29.75 28.63 24.35
C THR A 310 30.74 27.77 25.14
N GLY A 311 31.86 28.33 25.65
CA GLY A 311 32.85 27.57 26.45
C GLY A 311 34.31 27.69 26.01
N THR A 312 35.17 26.89 26.67
CA THR A 312 36.63 26.88 26.53
C THR A 312 37.09 26.12 25.28
N GLU A 313 38.09 26.65 24.56
CA GLU A 313 38.74 26.00 23.41
C GLU A 313 39.76 24.94 23.88
N VAL A 314 39.83 23.81 23.17
CA VAL A 314 40.86 22.78 23.38
C VAL A 314 41.73 22.73 22.13
N LYS A 315 43.05 22.78 22.31
CA LYS A 315 44.04 22.75 21.23
C LYS A 315 44.96 21.56 21.36
N ILE A 316 45.19 20.86 20.25
CA ILE A 316 46.19 19.79 20.14
C ILE A 316 47.05 20.02 18.90
N ALA A 317 48.29 19.53 18.91
CA ALA A 317 49.11 19.55 17.69
C ALA A 317 48.53 18.56 16.66
N ALA A 318 48.38 18.98 15.40
CA ALA A 318 47.90 18.11 14.33
C ALA A 318 48.80 16.87 14.17
N SER A 319 50.11 17.04 14.33
CA SER A 319 51.12 15.97 14.29
C SER A 319 51.03 14.95 15.43
N ALA A 320 50.27 15.24 16.51
CA ALA A 320 50.04 14.28 17.58
C ALA A 320 49.01 13.21 17.17
N VAL A 321 48.12 13.52 16.22
CA VAL A 321 47.07 12.60 15.73
C VAL A 321 47.69 11.62 14.74
N THR A 322 48.22 10.51 15.25
CA THR A 322 48.92 9.50 14.44
C THR A 322 48.12 8.20 14.23
N GLN A 323 47.09 7.97 15.06
CA GLN A 323 46.23 6.78 15.00
C GLN A 323 44.74 7.09 14.73
N GLY A 324 44.38 8.38 14.64
CA GLY A 324 43.05 8.83 14.26
C GLY A 324 42.30 9.61 15.34
N LEU A 325 41.19 10.21 14.92
CA LEU A 325 40.28 10.97 15.77
C LEU A 325 38.98 10.18 15.98
N VAL A 326 38.62 9.89 17.22
CA VAL A 326 37.35 9.26 17.60
C VAL A 326 36.39 10.34 18.06
N ILE A 327 35.21 10.36 17.46
CA ILE A 327 34.13 11.25 17.86
C ILE A 327 33.19 10.42 18.74
N GLY A 328 33.21 10.70 20.04
CA GLY A 328 32.20 10.19 20.99
C GLY A 328 30.89 10.94 20.85
N ASN A 329 30.00 10.89 21.84
CA ASN A 329 28.62 11.40 21.80
C ASN A 329 28.47 12.95 21.67
N THR A 330 29.00 13.53 20.58
CA THR A 330 29.12 14.97 20.32
C THR A 330 28.98 15.21 18.80
N THR A 331 28.37 16.33 18.40
CA THR A 331 28.33 16.74 16.99
C THR A 331 29.63 17.44 16.63
N LEU A 332 30.36 16.98 15.61
CA LEU A 332 31.59 17.63 15.15
C LEU A 332 31.37 18.26 13.77
N THR A 333 31.57 19.58 13.68
CA THR A 333 31.54 20.32 12.42
C THR A 333 32.96 20.67 12.00
N MET A 334 33.36 20.33 10.78
CA MET A 334 34.70 20.66 10.25
C MET A 334 34.66 21.04 8.77
N SER A 335 35.69 21.75 8.31
CA SER A 335 35.88 22.04 6.88
C SER A 335 36.61 20.92 6.16
N SER A 336 36.46 20.85 4.84
CA SER A 336 37.18 19.88 4.00
C SER A 336 38.71 20.03 4.10
N ALA A 337 39.21 21.25 4.29
CA ALA A 337 40.64 21.51 4.48
C ALA A 337 41.19 20.85 5.77
N VAL A 338 40.40 20.86 6.85
CA VAL A 338 40.75 20.17 8.10
C VAL A 338 40.76 18.67 7.89
N LEU A 339 39.77 18.14 7.18
CA LEU A 339 39.69 16.71 6.87
C LEU A 339 40.86 16.26 5.98
N ASP A 340 41.23 17.04 4.96
CA ASP A 340 42.37 16.75 4.10
C ASP A 340 43.70 16.83 4.87
N GLU A 341 43.87 17.80 5.78
CA GLU A 341 45.05 17.90 6.63
C GLU A 341 45.20 16.67 7.55
N LEU A 342 44.10 16.24 8.19
CA LEU A 342 44.05 14.98 8.94
C LEU A 342 44.36 13.78 8.04
N SER A 343 43.83 13.75 6.81
CA SER A 343 44.08 12.71 5.80
C SER A 343 45.55 12.60 5.41
N THR A 344 46.26 13.73 5.30
CA THR A 344 47.69 13.75 4.95
C THR A 344 48.60 13.38 6.11
N THR A 345 48.17 13.65 7.35
CA THR A 345 48.94 13.39 8.56
C THR A 345 48.82 11.93 9.02
N ILE A 346 47.66 11.31 8.80
CA ILE A 346 47.35 9.93 9.20
C ILE A 346 47.55 9.00 8.00
N THR A 347 48.60 8.19 8.01
CA THR A 347 48.91 7.22 6.93
C THR A 347 48.06 5.94 6.95
N ASN A 348 47.23 5.76 7.99
CA ASN A 348 46.33 4.61 8.13
C ASN A 348 44.91 4.95 7.63
N ASN A 349 44.26 3.98 6.98
CA ASN A 349 43.02 4.13 6.21
C ASN A 349 41.78 4.73 6.92
N ASN A 350 41.81 5.01 8.23
CA ASN A 350 40.68 5.48 9.02
C ASN A 350 41.02 6.79 9.75
N ILE A 351 40.49 7.90 9.25
CA ILE A 351 40.86 9.26 9.69
C ILE A 351 39.99 9.70 10.87
N ILE A 352 38.70 9.36 10.82
CA ILE A 352 37.70 9.65 11.83
C ILE A 352 36.90 8.39 12.12
N SER A 353 36.78 8.01 13.39
CA SER A 353 35.90 6.91 13.83
C SER A 353 34.63 7.47 14.45
N LEU A 354 33.47 7.09 13.91
CA LEU A 354 32.16 7.49 14.42
C LEU A 354 31.55 6.43 15.31
N ALA A 355 30.79 6.90 16.30
CA ALA A 355 29.83 6.11 17.06
C ALA A 355 28.42 6.28 16.42
N PRO A 356 27.46 5.37 16.66
CA PRO A 356 26.20 5.27 15.89
C PRO A 356 25.25 6.48 16.03
N SER A 357 25.56 7.42 16.92
CA SER A 357 24.74 8.59 17.28
C SER A 357 25.43 9.92 17.00
N THR A 358 26.59 9.93 16.33
CA THR A 358 27.44 11.12 16.20
C THR A 358 27.33 11.74 14.80
N PRO A 359 26.60 12.87 14.65
CA PRO A 359 26.61 13.58 13.38
C PRO A 359 27.95 14.25 13.13
N VAL A 360 28.42 14.09 11.90
CA VAL A 360 29.62 14.77 11.40
C VAL A 360 29.27 15.49 10.13
N VAL A 361 29.42 16.82 10.18
CA VAL A 361 29.19 17.68 9.02
C VAL A 361 30.53 18.12 8.46
N ILE A 362 30.79 17.73 7.22
CA ILE A 362 31.97 18.13 6.44
C ILE A 362 31.54 19.09 5.34
N THR A 363 32.07 20.31 5.34
CA THR A 363 31.76 21.31 4.29
C THR A 363 32.94 21.52 3.34
N GLY A 364 32.74 21.38 2.03
CA GLY A 364 33.71 21.72 0.96
C GLY A 364 34.26 20.52 0.18
N THR A 365 34.93 20.76 -0.97
CA THR A 365 35.57 19.68 -1.75
C THR A 365 36.70 19.02 -0.96
N VAL A 366 36.64 17.70 -0.81
CA VAL A 366 37.68 16.86 -0.18
C VAL A 366 38.44 16.08 -1.24
N SER A 367 39.63 15.57 -0.89
CA SER A 367 40.37 14.67 -1.78
C SER A 367 39.63 13.33 -1.97
N SER A 368 39.84 12.65 -3.11
CA SER A 368 39.24 11.33 -3.40
C SER A 368 39.66 10.21 -2.42
N ASN A 369 40.63 10.48 -1.55
CA ASN A 369 41.20 9.53 -0.60
C ASN A 369 40.76 9.79 0.85
N SER A 370 40.03 10.88 1.11
CA SER A 370 39.55 11.23 2.45
C SER A 370 38.42 10.27 2.88
N LYS A 371 38.58 9.60 4.02
CA LYS A 371 37.69 8.54 4.54
C LYS A 371 37.18 8.82 5.95
N VAL A 372 35.92 8.53 6.21
CA VAL A 372 35.30 8.52 7.55
C VAL A 372 34.86 7.10 7.86
N ALA A 373 35.29 6.52 8.97
CA ALA A 373 35.02 5.13 9.31
C ALA A 373 33.92 4.99 10.37
N LEU A 374 33.01 4.05 10.17
CA LEU A 374 32.06 3.61 11.20
C LEU A 374 32.70 2.48 12.02
N THR A 375 32.46 2.48 13.34
CA THR A 375 32.97 1.44 14.24
C THR A 375 31.92 0.40 14.63
N ASP A 376 30.66 0.66 14.31
CA ASP A 376 29.55 -0.25 14.57
C ASP A 376 29.68 -1.54 13.77
N THR A 377 29.43 -2.65 14.46
CA THR A 377 29.41 -3.98 13.85
C THR A 377 28.03 -4.35 13.32
N SER A 378 26.99 -3.58 13.63
CA SER A 378 25.64 -3.77 13.11
C SER A 378 24.97 -2.43 12.86
N LEU A 379 24.47 -2.25 11.64
CA LEU A 379 23.81 -1.01 11.21
C LEU A 379 22.56 -1.31 10.38
N THR A 380 21.68 -0.33 10.29
CA THR A 380 20.59 -0.36 9.30
C THR A 380 21.03 0.31 8.00
N ALA A 381 20.45 -0.09 6.87
CA ALA A 381 20.66 0.57 5.58
C ALA A 381 20.27 2.06 5.64
N ALA A 382 19.20 2.39 6.36
CA ALA A 382 18.80 3.78 6.61
C ALA A 382 19.87 4.56 7.39
N GLN A 383 20.49 3.98 8.42
CA GLN A 383 21.61 4.61 9.12
C GLN A 383 22.82 4.80 8.20
N LEU A 384 23.15 3.82 7.36
CA LEU A 384 24.23 3.93 6.39
C LEU A 384 23.99 5.08 5.40
N LEU A 385 22.80 5.18 4.84
CA LEU A 385 22.41 6.26 3.92
C LEU A 385 22.40 7.63 4.60
N ARG A 386 21.96 7.69 5.85
CA ARG A 386 22.01 8.91 6.66
C ARG A 386 23.46 9.37 6.88
N PHE A 387 24.34 8.46 7.32
CA PHE A 387 25.75 8.79 7.52
C PHE A 387 26.45 9.18 6.21
N ASP A 388 26.10 8.51 5.11
CA ASP A 388 26.62 8.84 3.78
C ASP A 388 26.21 10.26 3.36
N ALA A 389 24.96 10.63 3.59
CA ALA A 389 24.45 11.97 3.34
C ALA A 389 25.13 13.04 4.22
N GLU A 390 25.37 12.74 5.51
CA GLU A 390 26.04 13.66 6.45
C GLU A 390 27.51 13.91 6.09
N VAL A 391 28.21 12.87 5.60
CA VAL A 391 29.61 12.96 5.19
C VAL A 391 29.75 13.64 3.82
N SER A 392 28.69 13.63 2.99
CA SER A 392 28.35 14.39 1.76
C SER A 392 29.38 14.41 0.61
N LEU A 393 30.68 14.47 0.91
CA LEU A 393 31.76 14.68 -0.04
C LEU A 393 32.95 13.72 0.21
N ALA A 394 33.05 13.07 1.38
CA ALA A 394 34.07 12.05 1.67
C ALA A 394 33.52 10.62 1.55
N ARG A 395 34.41 9.61 1.49
CA ARG A 395 34.00 8.21 1.44
C ARG A 395 33.69 7.69 2.84
N LEU A 396 32.55 7.04 3.03
CA LEU A 396 32.17 6.35 4.26
C LEU A 396 32.74 4.93 4.24
N ASP A 397 33.67 4.60 5.14
CA ASP A 397 34.28 3.28 5.29
C ASP A 397 33.53 2.50 6.39
N VAL A 398 32.88 1.42 6.00
CA VAL A 398 32.05 0.59 6.88
C VAL A 398 32.58 -0.83 7.00
N SER A 399 33.88 -1.01 6.76
CA SER A 399 34.55 -2.32 6.83
C SER A 399 34.46 -3.02 8.20
N ALA A 400 34.05 -2.31 9.26
CA ALA A 400 33.82 -2.87 10.60
C ALA A 400 32.42 -3.48 10.76
N VAL A 401 31.48 -3.15 9.87
CA VAL A 401 30.11 -3.67 9.91
C VAL A 401 30.15 -5.15 9.61
N ALA A 402 29.52 -5.95 10.47
CA ALA A 402 29.37 -7.39 10.30
C ALA A 402 27.94 -7.76 9.90
N SER A 403 26.96 -6.86 10.13
CA SER A 403 25.58 -7.05 9.71
C SER A 403 24.88 -5.75 9.30
N VAL A 404 24.15 -5.79 8.19
CA VAL A 404 23.29 -4.71 7.71
C VAL A 404 21.83 -5.17 7.67
N THR A 405 20.92 -4.39 8.24
CA THR A 405 19.47 -4.69 8.22
C THR A 405 18.68 -3.55 7.57
N GLY A 406 17.52 -3.80 6.97
CA GLY A 406 16.66 -2.70 6.49
C GLY A 406 15.73 -3.09 5.36
N SER A 407 15.06 -2.09 4.79
CA SER A 407 14.21 -2.31 3.62
C SER A 407 15.06 -2.74 2.42
N ALA A 408 14.51 -3.58 1.53
CA ALA A 408 15.22 -4.02 0.33
C ALA A 408 15.62 -2.84 -0.57
N SER A 409 14.82 -1.77 -0.59
CA SER A 409 15.11 -0.54 -1.33
C SER A 409 16.29 0.24 -0.73
N ASP A 410 16.32 0.43 0.59
CA ASP A 410 17.42 1.13 1.26
C ASP A 410 18.71 0.33 1.16
N LEU A 411 18.63 -0.99 1.31
CA LEU A 411 19.77 -1.89 1.12
C LEU A 411 20.32 -1.77 -0.30
N LEU A 412 19.48 -1.80 -1.34
CA LEU A 412 19.95 -1.61 -2.70
C LEU A 412 20.63 -0.25 -2.87
N THR A 413 20.04 0.81 -2.33
CA THR A 413 20.59 2.16 -2.40
C THR A 413 21.97 2.22 -1.72
N ALA A 414 22.09 1.73 -0.50
CA ALA A 414 23.34 1.71 0.26
C ALA A 414 24.45 0.90 -0.45
N TYR A 415 24.12 -0.28 -0.97
CA TYR A 415 25.08 -1.14 -1.69
C TYR A 415 25.35 -0.68 -3.13
N THR A 416 24.63 0.33 -3.64
CA THR A 416 24.95 1.01 -4.92
C THR A 416 25.75 2.29 -4.74
N ALA A 417 25.78 2.85 -3.53
CA ALA A 417 26.45 4.09 -3.23
C ALA A 417 27.97 3.95 -3.40
N VAL A 418 28.55 4.76 -4.29
CA VAL A 418 30.01 4.77 -4.54
C VAL A 418 30.78 5.39 -3.36
N SER A 419 30.10 6.28 -2.64
CA SER A 419 30.56 6.97 -1.44
C SER A 419 30.69 6.01 -0.24
N ILE A 420 29.89 4.95 -0.17
CA ILE A 420 30.01 3.90 0.85
C ILE A 420 31.01 2.83 0.39
N THR A 421 31.92 2.44 1.29
CA THR A 421 32.99 1.49 1.04
C THR A 421 33.10 0.47 2.16
N GLY A 422 33.61 -0.72 1.86
CA GLY A 422 33.76 -1.77 2.87
C GLY A 422 32.50 -2.59 3.11
N LEU A 423 31.45 -2.41 2.28
CA LEU A 423 30.33 -3.35 2.16
C LEU A 423 30.69 -4.49 1.19
N GLY A 424 30.03 -5.64 1.37
CA GLY A 424 30.01 -6.75 0.42
C GLY A 424 30.29 -8.13 1.02
N ASN A 425 30.57 -8.24 2.32
CA ASN A 425 30.78 -9.52 2.99
C ASN A 425 30.04 -9.66 4.33
N GLU A 426 29.17 -8.71 4.64
CA GLU A 426 28.40 -8.63 5.88
C GLU A 426 27.11 -9.47 5.76
N ALA A 427 26.58 -9.91 6.91
CA ALA A 427 25.27 -10.53 6.94
C ALA A 427 24.16 -9.49 6.66
N VAL A 428 23.35 -9.70 5.63
CA VAL A 428 22.28 -8.80 5.23
C VAL A 428 20.93 -9.37 5.63
N THR A 429 20.09 -8.58 6.28
CA THR A 429 18.70 -8.96 6.60
C THR A 429 17.71 -7.96 6.01
N VAL A 430 16.85 -8.43 5.10
CA VAL A 430 15.76 -7.64 4.53
C VAL A 430 14.57 -7.69 5.47
N THR A 431 14.12 -6.54 5.96
CA THR A 431 13.10 -6.45 7.03
C THR A 431 11.68 -6.22 6.53
N ASP A 432 11.51 -5.85 5.27
CA ASP A 432 10.22 -5.61 4.63
C ASP A 432 9.84 -6.72 3.64
N THR A 433 8.60 -6.68 3.16
CA THR A 433 8.15 -7.55 2.06
C THR A 433 8.68 -7.00 0.74
N ALA A 434 9.48 -7.79 0.03
CA ALA A 434 10.13 -7.37 -1.21
C ALA A 434 9.86 -8.32 -2.38
N SER A 435 10.03 -7.83 -3.62
CA SER A 435 9.97 -8.67 -4.82
C SER A 435 11.24 -9.49 -4.98
N LEU A 436 11.13 -10.64 -5.66
CA LEU A 436 12.28 -11.52 -5.93
C LEU A 436 13.36 -10.79 -6.74
N SER A 437 12.95 -9.91 -7.67
CA SER A 437 13.86 -9.10 -8.47
C SER A 437 14.67 -8.11 -7.65
N LEU A 438 14.06 -7.49 -6.64
CA LEU A 438 14.74 -6.55 -5.75
C LEU A 438 15.68 -7.30 -4.81
N LEU A 439 15.23 -8.43 -4.25
CA LEU A 439 16.07 -9.31 -3.42
C LEU A 439 17.33 -9.76 -4.16
N ALA A 440 17.19 -10.26 -5.40
CA ALA A 440 18.33 -10.65 -6.22
C ALA A 440 19.30 -9.49 -6.52
N SER A 441 18.78 -8.27 -6.65
CA SER A 441 19.60 -7.07 -6.90
C SER A 441 20.42 -6.64 -5.70
N VAL A 442 19.98 -6.98 -4.48
CA VAL A 442 20.74 -6.77 -3.24
C VAL A 442 21.68 -7.95 -2.98
N ASP A 443 21.20 -9.18 -3.13
CA ASP A 443 21.93 -10.42 -2.86
C ASP A 443 23.24 -10.51 -3.67
N VAL A 444 23.20 -10.12 -4.96
CA VAL A 444 24.41 -10.10 -5.80
C VAL A 444 25.50 -9.12 -5.31
N ARG A 445 25.18 -8.23 -4.37
CA ARG A 445 26.09 -7.22 -3.82
C ARG A 445 26.74 -7.65 -2.51
N THR A 446 26.35 -8.78 -1.95
CA THR A 446 26.98 -9.34 -0.75
C THR A 446 27.39 -10.80 -0.96
N THR A 447 28.45 -11.19 -0.28
CA THR A 447 28.90 -12.58 -0.15
C THR A 447 28.61 -13.14 1.24
N GLY A 448 28.08 -12.31 2.15
CA GLY A 448 27.67 -12.70 3.49
C GLY A 448 26.30 -13.39 3.50
N LEU A 449 25.86 -13.82 4.69
CA LEU A 449 24.56 -14.47 4.85
C LEU A 449 23.43 -13.50 4.46
N PHE A 450 22.63 -13.85 3.45
CA PHE A 450 21.48 -13.08 3.02
C PHE A 450 20.18 -13.66 3.59
N THR A 451 19.49 -12.90 4.43
CA THR A 451 18.27 -13.30 5.14
C THR A 451 17.07 -12.50 4.64
N VAL A 452 16.02 -13.21 4.22
CA VAL A 452 14.76 -12.64 3.74
C VAL A 452 13.66 -12.90 4.77
N THR A 453 12.83 -11.90 5.06
CA THR A 453 11.75 -12.03 6.05
C THR A 453 10.38 -12.28 5.42
N SER A 454 10.11 -11.76 4.22
CA SER A 454 8.88 -12.02 3.48
C SER A 454 9.04 -11.62 2.01
N VAL A 455 8.25 -12.26 1.13
CA VAL A 455 8.32 -12.04 -0.33
C VAL A 455 6.94 -11.70 -0.88
N ALA A 456 6.87 -10.73 -1.78
CA ALA A 456 5.69 -10.48 -2.60
C ALA A 456 6.03 -10.42 -4.09
N ASP A 457 5.44 -11.30 -4.90
CA ASP A 457 5.64 -11.30 -6.35
C ASP A 457 4.48 -11.99 -7.08
N ASN A 458 4.55 -12.03 -8.41
CA ASN A 458 3.59 -12.75 -9.24
C ASN A 458 3.81 -14.27 -9.16
N ALA A 459 2.75 -15.04 -9.42
CA ALA A 459 2.78 -16.50 -9.30
C ALA A 459 3.88 -17.16 -10.13
N SER A 460 4.14 -16.68 -11.35
CA SER A 460 5.17 -17.24 -12.23
C SER A 460 6.58 -17.05 -11.67
N ALA A 461 6.89 -15.88 -11.11
CA ALA A 461 8.17 -15.60 -10.48
C ALA A 461 8.38 -16.47 -9.22
N LEU A 462 7.36 -16.57 -8.36
CA LEU A 462 7.38 -17.40 -7.16
C LEU A 462 7.54 -18.90 -7.48
N VAL A 463 6.88 -19.39 -8.54
CA VAL A 463 7.04 -20.77 -9.02
C VAL A 463 8.43 -21.00 -9.62
N ALA A 464 9.09 -19.99 -10.17
CA ALA A 464 10.46 -20.10 -10.68
C ALA A 464 11.53 -19.99 -9.58
N ASP A 465 11.23 -19.36 -8.44
CA ASP A 465 12.22 -19.11 -7.38
C ASP A 465 12.75 -20.40 -6.75
N THR A 466 14.07 -20.49 -6.59
CA THR A 466 14.73 -21.60 -5.89
C THR A 466 15.56 -21.13 -4.71
N THR A 467 15.58 -19.83 -4.43
CA THR A 467 16.53 -19.21 -3.51
C THR A 467 15.87 -18.63 -2.27
N TYR A 468 14.82 -17.81 -2.43
CA TYR A 468 14.38 -16.89 -1.37
C TYR A 468 13.16 -17.37 -0.58
N ILE A 469 12.25 -18.14 -1.18
CA ILE A 469 10.99 -18.55 -0.51
C ILE A 469 11.06 -19.92 0.17
N ASN A 470 12.26 -20.46 0.40
CA ASN A 470 12.44 -21.78 1.00
C ASN A 470 12.26 -21.74 2.52
N GLY A 471 11.44 -22.63 3.07
CA GLY A 471 11.24 -22.75 4.53
C GLY A 471 10.18 -21.77 5.04
N ALA A 472 10.30 -21.26 6.27
CA ALA A 472 9.24 -20.50 6.94
C ALA A 472 9.11 -19.03 6.48
N ILE A 473 9.11 -18.79 5.17
CA ILE A 473 9.07 -17.46 4.57
C ILE A 473 7.63 -17.11 4.14
N PRO A 474 6.95 -16.13 4.75
CA PRO A 474 5.66 -15.65 4.29
C PRO A 474 5.74 -15.18 2.83
N VAL A 475 4.76 -15.61 2.02
CA VAL A 475 4.66 -15.30 0.58
C VAL A 475 3.32 -14.65 0.29
N THR A 476 3.35 -13.50 -0.38
CA THR A 476 2.16 -12.80 -0.85
C THR A 476 2.12 -12.74 -2.37
N LEU A 477 1.02 -13.16 -2.98
CA LEU A 477 0.82 -13.03 -4.43
C LEU A 477 0.31 -11.64 -4.79
N THR A 478 0.93 -10.99 -5.77
CA THR A 478 0.50 -9.67 -6.28
C THR A 478 -0.50 -9.75 -7.44
N GLY A 479 -1.04 -10.95 -7.73
CA GLY A 479 -2.01 -11.18 -8.80
C GLY A 479 -2.67 -12.56 -8.71
N THR A 480 -3.34 -12.97 -9.80
CA THR A 480 -4.02 -14.27 -9.88
C THR A 480 -3.02 -15.42 -10.03
N ALA A 481 -3.34 -16.58 -9.46
CA ALA A 481 -2.63 -17.84 -9.72
C ALA A 481 -3.57 -18.94 -10.19
N THR A 482 -3.01 -19.96 -10.86
CA THR A 482 -3.68 -21.24 -11.02
C THR A 482 -3.53 -22.07 -9.74
N VAL A 483 -4.40 -23.07 -9.55
CA VAL A 483 -4.30 -24.03 -8.45
C VAL A 483 -2.93 -24.73 -8.49
N ALA A 484 -2.45 -25.10 -9.69
CA ALA A 484 -1.15 -25.75 -9.84
C ALA A 484 0.02 -24.85 -9.42
N GLN A 485 -0.06 -23.54 -9.69
CA GLN A 485 0.95 -22.58 -9.23
C GLN A 485 0.92 -22.43 -7.71
N LEU A 486 -0.25 -22.36 -7.09
CA LEU A 486 -0.37 -22.30 -5.63
C LEU A 486 0.25 -23.55 -4.97
N THR A 487 -0.07 -24.75 -5.46
CA THR A 487 0.55 -26.00 -4.98
C THR A 487 2.07 -25.97 -5.10
N ALA A 488 2.61 -25.44 -6.21
CA ALA A 488 4.05 -25.37 -6.41
C ALA A 488 4.75 -24.34 -5.50
N ILE A 489 4.06 -23.25 -5.13
CA ILE A 489 4.57 -22.24 -4.20
C ILE A 489 4.51 -22.78 -2.77
N ASP A 490 3.37 -23.34 -2.38
CA ASP A 490 3.12 -23.93 -1.06
C ASP A 490 4.06 -25.10 -0.74
N ALA A 491 4.52 -25.83 -1.77
CA ALA A 491 5.54 -26.87 -1.60
C ALA A 491 6.94 -26.32 -1.24
N LYS A 492 7.21 -25.03 -1.49
CA LYS A 492 8.52 -24.41 -1.22
C LYS A 492 8.59 -23.72 0.14
N THR A 493 7.46 -23.13 0.56
CA THR A 493 7.37 -22.38 1.81
C THR A 493 6.52 -23.10 2.84
N THR A 494 6.95 -23.09 4.09
CA THR A 494 6.13 -23.42 5.26
C THR A 494 5.58 -22.17 5.95
N GLY A 495 5.89 -20.98 5.42
CA GLY A 495 5.32 -19.71 5.84
C GLY A 495 3.90 -19.50 5.28
N LEU A 496 3.22 -18.46 5.78
CA LEU A 496 1.86 -18.15 5.32
C LEU A 496 1.85 -17.77 3.84
N LEU A 497 1.08 -18.50 3.04
CA LEU A 497 0.79 -18.17 1.65
C LEU A 497 -0.49 -17.34 1.55
N THR A 498 -0.36 -16.09 1.09
CA THR A 498 -1.46 -15.12 0.96
C THR A 498 -1.78 -14.86 -0.51
N PHE A 499 -3.04 -15.03 -0.90
CA PHE A 499 -3.55 -14.74 -2.24
C PHE A 499 -5.02 -14.34 -2.15
N THR A 500 -5.51 -13.60 -3.14
CA THR A 500 -6.90 -13.08 -3.17
C THR A 500 -7.72 -13.62 -4.33
N SER A 501 -7.07 -14.16 -5.36
CA SER A 501 -7.76 -14.59 -6.57
C SER A 501 -7.10 -15.80 -7.24
N ILE A 502 -7.95 -16.67 -7.83
CA ILE A 502 -7.54 -17.85 -8.58
C ILE A 502 -8.16 -17.78 -9.97
N THR A 503 -7.34 -17.96 -11.00
CA THR A 503 -7.79 -18.11 -12.38
C THR A 503 -7.40 -19.49 -12.87
N ASP A 504 -8.39 -20.36 -13.10
CA ASP A 504 -8.14 -21.74 -13.54
C ASP A 504 -9.32 -22.30 -14.34
N THR A 505 -9.13 -23.47 -14.92
CA THR A 505 -10.20 -24.18 -15.63
C THR A 505 -11.29 -24.64 -14.67
N ALA A 506 -12.51 -24.76 -15.17
CA ALA A 506 -13.65 -25.24 -14.38
C ALA A 506 -13.35 -26.58 -13.69
N SER A 507 -12.70 -27.51 -14.41
CA SER A 507 -12.32 -28.82 -13.88
C SER A 507 -11.35 -28.72 -12.70
N ASN A 508 -10.34 -27.84 -12.79
CA ASN A 508 -9.34 -27.68 -11.74
C ASN A 508 -9.95 -27.03 -10.50
N LEU A 509 -10.78 -26.00 -10.67
CA LEU A 509 -11.50 -25.36 -9.56
C LEU A 509 -12.45 -26.34 -8.84
N ILE A 510 -13.14 -27.20 -9.59
CA ILE A 510 -14.04 -28.22 -9.02
C ILE A 510 -13.27 -29.34 -8.30
N THR A 511 -12.08 -29.68 -8.77
CA THR A 511 -11.29 -30.78 -8.18
C THR A 511 -10.52 -30.32 -6.94
N ASP A 512 -10.11 -29.06 -6.89
CA ASP A 512 -9.26 -28.58 -5.80
C ASP A 512 -9.99 -28.58 -4.45
N THR A 513 -9.29 -29.09 -3.43
CA THR A 513 -9.81 -29.22 -2.06
C THR A 513 -9.02 -28.41 -1.04
N THR A 514 -8.01 -27.66 -1.49
CA THR A 514 -7.03 -27.00 -0.63
C THR A 514 -7.18 -25.49 -0.63
N TYR A 515 -7.29 -24.89 -1.82
CA TYR A 515 -7.24 -23.43 -2.01
C TYR A 515 -8.61 -22.83 -2.32
N VAL A 516 -9.52 -23.61 -2.91
CA VAL A 516 -10.91 -23.18 -3.21
C VAL A 516 -11.94 -23.70 -2.21
N THR A 517 -11.57 -24.29 -1.08
CA THR A 517 -12.55 -24.86 -0.15
C THR A 517 -12.87 -23.96 1.03
N ASN A 518 -14.06 -23.35 0.98
CA ASN A 518 -14.80 -22.86 2.15
C ASN A 518 -13.94 -22.05 3.14
N ILE A 519 -13.19 -21.08 2.59
CA ILE A 519 -12.27 -20.26 3.38
C ILE A 519 -13.06 -19.10 3.99
N ALA A 520 -12.75 -18.79 5.25
CA ALA A 520 -13.26 -17.62 5.97
C ALA A 520 -12.95 -16.26 5.29
N ASN A 521 -12.22 -16.28 4.16
CA ASN A 521 -11.81 -15.14 3.36
C ASN A 521 -12.39 -15.31 1.94
N ALA A 522 -13.00 -14.25 1.42
CA ALA A 522 -13.50 -14.22 0.05
C ALA A 522 -12.34 -14.35 -0.95
N VAL A 523 -12.29 -15.46 -1.70
CA VAL A 523 -11.32 -15.68 -2.78
C VAL A 523 -12.02 -15.52 -4.12
N ASP A 524 -11.61 -14.56 -4.93
CA ASP A 524 -12.21 -14.36 -6.25
C ASP A 524 -11.79 -15.47 -7.21
N LEU A 525 -12.75 -16.05 -7.93
CA LEU A 525 -12.51 -17.13 -8.90
C LEU A 525 -12.81 -16.66 -10.30
N THR A 526 -11.89 -16.89 -11.23
CA THR A 526 -12.11 -16.70 -12.66
C THR A 526 -12.02 -18.04 -13.37
N VAL A 527 -13.08 -18.40 -14.09
CA VAL A 527 -13.08 -19.61 -14.93
C VAL A 527 -12.45 -19.27 -16.28
N SER A 528 -11.30 -19.88 -16.56
CA SER A 528 -10.47 -19.54 -17.74
C SER A 528 -10.92 -20.21 -19.04
N ASN A 529 -11.84 -21.17 -18.97
CA ASN A 529 -12.39 -21.89 -20.12
C ASN A 529 -13.92 -21.88 -20.10
N SER A 530 -14.54 -22.36 -21.18
CA SER A 530 -15.99 -22.53 -21.23
C SER A 530 -16.44 -23.61 -20.25
N ALA A 531 -17.47 -23.30 -19.46
CA ALA A 531 -18.01 -24.17 -18.43
C ALA A 531 -19.51 -24.39 -18.62
N SER A 532 -20.01 -25.55 -18.20
CA SER A 532 -21.45 -25.79 -18.11
C SER A 532 -22.04 -25.09 -16.89
N LEU A 533 -23.34 -24.80 -16.92
CA LEU A 533 -24.06 -24.19 -15.81
C LEU A 533 -23.98 -25.05 -14.55
N ALA A 534 -23.96 -26.38 -14.70
CA ALA A 534 -23.77 -27.30 -13.58
C ALA A 534 -22.36 -27.21 -12.95
N GLN A 535 -21.33 -27.01 -13.78
CA GLN A 535 -19.98 -26.75 -13.29
C GLN A 535 -19.90 -25.43 -12.54
N LEU A 536 -20.50 -24.37 -13.09
CA LEU A 536 -20.54 -23.05 -12.46
C LEU A 536 -21.29 -23.07 -11.13
N ALA A 537 -22.43 -23.75 -11.05
CA ALA A 537 -23.16 -23.93 -9.81
C ALA A 537 -22.29 -24.64 -8.75
N THR A 538 -21.51 -25.66 -9.16
CA THR A 538 -20.58 -26.34 -8.26
C THR A 538 -19.46 -25.40 -7.78
N ILE A 539 -18.86 -24.63 -8.68
CA ILE A 539 -17.80 -23.66 -8.36
C ILE A 539 -18.34 -22.55 -7.45
N ALA A 540 -19.57 -22.09 -7.65
CA ALA A 540 -20.18 -21.06 -6.82
C ALA A 540 -20.34 -21.49 -5.34
N THR A 541 -20.46 -22.79 -5.06
CA THR A 541 -20.48 -23.28 -3.67
C THR A 541 -19.12 -23.28 -2.99
N LYS A 542 -18.04 -23.09 -3.75
CA LYS A 542 -16.66 -23.16 -3.26
C LYS A 542 -16.13 -21.82 -2.76
N THR A 543 -16.69 -20.72 -3.21
CA THR A 543 -16.23 -19.38 -2.85
C THR A 543 -17.35 -18.49 -2.33
N THR A 544 -16.99 -17.58 -1.42
CA THR A 544 -17.80 -16.43 -1.01
C THR A 544 -17.36 -15.13 -1.71
N GLY A 545 -16.26 -15.18 -2.47
CA GLY A 545 -15.80 -14.10 -3.34
C GLY A 545 -16.49 -14.08 -4.70
N THR A 546 -16.03 -13.20 -5.57
CA THR A 546 -16.61 -12.99 -6.90
C THR A 546 -16.31 -14.18 -7.81
N LEU A 547 -17.33 -14.75 -8.44
CA LEU A 547 -17.17 -15.73 -9.51
C LEU A 547 -17.29 -15.05 -10.88
N THR A 548 -16.16 -14.92 -11.56
CA THR A 548 -16.06 -14.38 -12.92
C THR A 548 -16.17 -15.49 -13.95
N VAL A 549 -17.18 -15.39 -14.81
CA VAL A 549 -17.46 -16.33 -15.90
C VAL A 549 -17.28 -15.60 -17.23
N THR A 550 -16.42 -16.14 -18.09
CA THR A 550 -16.12 -15.52 -19.40
C THR A 550 -16.86 -16.19 -20.54
N SER A 551 -17.15 -17.49 -20.41
CA SER A 551 -17.89 -18.25 -21.41
C SER A 551 -18.65 -19.42 -20.81
N VAL A 552 -19.83 -19.70 -21.35
CA VAL A 552 -20.71 -20.81 -20.97
C VAL A 552 -20.94 -21.71 -22.18
N ALA A 553 -20.87 -23.03 -21.98
CA ALA A 553 -21.29 -24.01 -22.97
C ALA A 553 -22.25 -25.00 -22.32
N ASP A 554 -23.50 -25.00 -22.76
CA ASP A 554 -24.53 -25.88 -22.21
C ASP A 554 -25.61 -26.19 -23.25
N THR A 555 -26.57 -27.03 -22.90
CA THR A 555 -27.74 -27.34 -23.73
C THR A 555 -28.69 -26.14 -23.81
N ALA A 556 -29.42 -26.00 -24.90
CA ALA A 556 -30.41 -24.94 -25.10
C ALA A 556 -31.42 -24.91 -23.94
N ALA A 557 -31.89 -26.08 -23.51
CA ALA A 557 -32.81 -26.22 -22.38
C ALA A 557 -32.24 -25.60 -21.09
N ASN A 558 -30.96 -25.84 -20.77
CA ASN A 558 -30.34 -25.28 -19.57
C ASN A 558 -30.09 -23.77 -19.70
N LEU A 559 -29.67 -23.30 -20.88
CA LEU A 559 -29.45 -21.87 -21.15
C LEU A 559 -30.75 -21.06 -21.08
N LEU A 560 -31.87 -21.63 -21.54
CA LEU A 560 -33.20 -20.99 -21.49
C LEU A 560 -33.71 -20.79 -20.05
N VAL A 561 -33.37 -21.69 -19.13
CA VAL A 561 -33.79 -21.55 -17.72
C VAL A 561 -32.81 -20.78 -16.85
N ASP A 562 -31.57 -20.57 -17.33
CA ASP A 562 -30.58 -19.84 -16.55
C ASP A 562 -30.96 -18.36 -16.36
N THR A 563 -30.74 -17.88 -15.15
CA THR A 563 -30.96 -16.47 -14.75
C THR A 563 -29.72 -15.88 -14.08
N THR A 564 -28.65 -16.66 -13.95
CA THR A 564 -27.51 -16.32 -13.08
C THR A 564 -26.24 -16.02 -13.86
N TYR A 565 -25.90 -16.84 -14.85
CA TYR A 565 -24.57 -16.84 -15.48
C TYR A 565 -24.58 -16.35 -16.94
N VAL A 566 -25.69 -16.55 -17.65
CA VAL A 566 -25.90 -16.08 -19.02
C VAL A 566 -26.54 -14.70 -18.95
N ASN A 567 -25.74 -13.71 -18.56
CA ASN A 567 -26.11 -12.31 -18.56
C ASN A 567 -24.93 -11.41 -18.97
N GLY A 568 -25.21 -10.22 -19.51
CA GLY A 568 -24.16 -9.29 -19.92
C GLY A 568 -23.23 -9.87 -20.98
N ALA A 569 -21.93 -9.54 -20.94
CA ALA A 569 -20.98 -9.84 -22.03
C ALA A 569 -20.42 -11.28 -22.05
N VAL A 570 -21.15 -12.27 -21.52
CA VAL A 570 -20.71 -13.67 -21.43
C VAL A 570 -20.88 -14.39 -22.78
N ALA A 571 -19.81 -14.94 -23.34
CA ALA A 571 -19.92 -15.73 -24.57
C ALA A 571 -20.69 -17.04 -24.30
N VAL A 572 -21.61 -17.41 -25.17
CA VAL A 572 -22.48 -18.58 -24.99
C VAL A 572 -22.33 -19.52 -26.17
N THR A 573 -22.12 -20.80 -25.89
CA THR A 573 -22.14 -21.87 -26.90
C THR A 573 -23.31 -22.80 -26.61
N VAL A 574 -24.20 -22.96 -27.59
CA VAL A 574 -25.27 -23.95 -27.53
C VAL A 574 -24.72 -25.29 -27.99
N SER A 575 -24.67 -26.25 -27.06
CA SER A 575 -23.99 -27.54 -27.23
C SER A 575 -24.83 -28.59 -27.96
N ASP A 576 -26.13 -28.36 -28.11
CA ASP A 576 -27.10 -29.21 -28.80
C ASP A 576 -27.88 -28.43 -29.87
N SER A 577 -28.80 -29.11 -30.55
CA SER A 577 -29.67 -28.49 -31.56
C SER A 577 -30.75 -27.66 -30.89
N ALA A 578 -30.99 -26.45 -31.39
CA ALA A 578 -31.97 -25.52 -30.84
C ALA A 578 -32.88 -24.92 -31.93
N SER A 579 -34.11 -24.56 -31.57
CA SER A 579 -34.98 -23.79 -32.47
C SER A 579 -34.50 -22.35 -32.62
N LEU A 580 -34.82 -21.68 -33.73
CA LEU A 580 -34.53 -20.26 -33.94
C LEU A 580 -35.19 -19.39 -32.86
N ALA A 581 -36.37 -19.79 -32.37
CA ALA A 581 -37.06 -19.12 -31.28
C ALA A 581 -36.28 -19.24 -29.94
N ASP A 582 -35.76 -20.43 -29.63
CA ASP A 582 -34.92 -20.65 -28.46
C ASP A 582 -33.61 -19.86 -28.56
N LEU A 583 -32.97 -19.88 -29.74
CA LEU A 583 -31.75 -19.14 -30.01
C LEU A 583 -31.96 -17.64 -29.85
N ALA A 584 -33.03 -17.07 -30.40
CA ALA A 584 -33.37 -15.66 -30.21
C ALA A 584 -33.58 -15.31 -28.73
N THR A 585 -34.18 -16.22 -27.96
CA THR A 585 -34.37 -16.05 -26.52
C THR A 585 -33.03 -16.09 -25.76
N ILE A 586 -32.14 -17.02 -26.11
CA ILE A 586 -30.79 -17.14 -25.53
C ILE A 586 -29.93 -15.92 -25.91
N ASP A 587 -29.97 -15.51 -27.16
CA ASP A 587 -29.26 -14.33 -27.69
C ASP A 587 -29.69 -13.07 -26.96
N ALA A 588 -30.99 -12.90 -26.69
CA ALA A 588 -31.49 -11.77 -25.93
C ALA A 588 -31.00 -11.72 -24.46
N LYS A 589 -30.51 -12.84 -23.89
CA LYS A 589 -29.97 -12.87 -22.52
C LYS A 589 -28.53 -12.38 -22.43
N THR A 590 -27.76 -12.49 -23.52
CA THR A 590 -26.34 -12.18 -23.53
C THR A 590 -26.02 -11.06 -24.53
N THR A 591 -25.05 -10.21 -24.18
CA THR A 591 -24.41 -9.30 -25.13
C THR A 591 -23.07 -9.85 -25.64
N GLY A 592 -22.66 -11.03 -25.14
CA GLY A 592 -21.52 -11.78 -25.63
C GLY A 592 -21.85 -12.55 -26.90
N ALA A 593 -20.83 -13.11 -27.56
CA ALA A 593 -21.04 -13.86 -28.80
C ALA A 593 -21.83 -15.15 -28.54
N LEU A 594 -22.91 -15.36 -29.29
CA LEU A 594 -23.64 -16.62 -29.34
C LEU A 594 -23.06 -17.53 -30.44
N THR A 595 -22.55 -18.68 -30.04
CA THR A 595 -22.07 -19.73 -30.95
C THR A 595 -23.10 -20.84 -31.03
N VAL A 596 -23.64 -21.04 -32.24
CA VAL A 596 -24.64 -22.07 -32.55
C VAL A 596 -23.96 -23.18 -33.35
N THR A 597 -24.18 -24.43 -32.96
CA THR A 597 -23.60 -25.59 -33.65
C THR A 597 -24.62 -26.31 -34.52
N SER A 598 -25.90 -26.32 -34.10
CA SER A 598 -27.00 -26.90 -34.86
C SER A 598 -28.31 -26.17 -34.59
N VAL A 599 -29.13 -26.04 -35.64
CA VAL A 599 -30.49 -25.49 -35.60
C VAL A 599 -31.50 -26.57 -35.97
N THR A 600 -32.64 -26.61 -35.28
CA THR A 600 -33.79 -27.45 -35.62
C THR A 600 -35.07 -26.62 -35.64
N ASP A 601 -35.67 -26.40 -36.81
CA ASP A 601 -36.87 -25.56 -36.92
C ASP A 601 -37.74 -25.91 -38.13
N THR A 602 -38.84 -25.20 -38.34
CA THR A 602 -39.70 -25.35 -39.53
C THR A 602 -39.04 -24.76 -40.77
N ALA A 603 -39.41 -25.25 -41.95
CA ALA A 603 -38.91 -24.74 -43.22
C ALA A 603 -39.20 -23.23 -43.36
N ALA A 604 -40.39 -22.80 -42.95
CA ALA A 604 -40.80 -21.41 -43.01
C ALA A 604 -39.89 -20.49 -42.18
N ASP A 605 -39.56 -20.88 -40.95
CA ASP A 605 -38.72 -20.07 -40.06
C ASP A 605 -37.25 -20.05 -40.54
N LEU A 606 -36.74 -21.19 -41.02
CA LEU A 606 -35.40 -21.30 -41.58
C LEU A 606 -35.21 -20.47 -42.86
N LEU A 607 -36.24 -20.33 -43.69
CA LEU A 607 -36.19 -19.52 -44.92
C LEU A 607 -36.11 -18.03 -44.62
N VAL A 608 -36.70 -17.56 -43.54
CA VAL A 608 -36.65 -16.14 -43.16
C VAL A 608 -35.47 -15.79 -42.26
N ASP A 609 -34.81 -16.79 -41.64
CA ASP A 609 -33.64 -16.54 -40.80
C ASP A 609 -32.50 -15.87 -41.58
N THR A 610 -31.87 -14.88 -40.95
CA THR A 610 -30.69 -14.19 -41.48
C THR A 610 -29.57 -14.10 -40.45
N THR A 611 -29.77 -14.71 -39.28
CA THR A 611 -28.95 -14.48 -38.09
C THR A 611 -28.18 -15.73 -37.69
N TYR A 612 -28.86 -16.88 -37.56
CA TYR A 612 -28.28 -18.05 -36.88
C TYR A 612 -27.82 -19.15 -37.84
N VAL A 613 -28.48 -19.31 -38.98
CA VAL A 613 -28.12 -20.26 -40.03
C VAL A 613 -27.11 -19.61 -40.97
N ASN A 614 -25.84 -19.71 -40.60
CA ASN A 614 -24.71 -19.26 -41.41
C ASN A 614 -23.48 -20.16 -41.17
N GLY A 615 -22.51 -20.14 -42.09
CA GLY A 615 -21.26 -20.88 -41.91
C GLY A 615 -21.50 -22.39 -41.71
N ALA A 616 -20.80 -23.04 -40.79
CA ALA A 616 -20.84 -24.50 -40.63
C ALA A 616 -22.00 -25.04 -39.74
N VAL A 617 -23.09 -24.29 -39.60
CA VAL A 617 -24.23 -24.67 -38.73
C VAL A 617 -25.07 -25.79 -39.36
N ALA A 618 -25.19 -26.93 -38.68
CA ALA A 618 -26.06 -28.01 -39.14
C ALA A 618 -27.54 -27.67 -38.95
N VAL A 619 -28.39 -27.94 -39.94
CA VAL A 619 -29.81 -27.57 -39.95
C VAL A 619 -30.69 -28.80 -40.06
N THR A 620 -31.68 -28.92 -39.18
CA THR A 620 -32.76 -29.92 -39.27
C THR A 620 -34.09 -29.23 -39.52
N VAL A 621 -34.73 -29.53 -40.65
CA VAL A 621 -36.07 -29.07 -40.99
C VAL A 621 -37.09 -30.04 -40.42
N THR A 622 -37.95 -29.56 -39.53
CA THR A 622 -38.84 -30.36 -38.68
C THR A 622 -40.21 -30.67 -39.29
N ASP A 623 -40.59 -29.98 -40.35
CA ASP A 623 -41.82 -30.16 -41.10
C ASP A 623 -41.54 -30.53 -42.57
N SER A 624 -42.59 -30.60 -43.38
CA SER A 624 -42.43 -30.90 -44.80
C SER A 624 -41.99 -29.66 -45.57
N ALA A 625 -40.91 -29.76 -46.34
CA ALA A 625 -40.39 -28.67 -47.18
C ALA A 625 -40.47 -29.00 -48.67
N SER A 626 -40.53 -27.98 -49.53
CA SER A 626 -40.30 -28.18 -50.97
C SER A 626 -38.80 -28.28 -51.29
N LEU A 627 -38.45 -28.85 -52.44
CA LEU A 627 -37.04 -28.93 -52.86
C LEU A 627 -36.45 -27.54 -53.11
N ALA A 628 -37.27 -26.58 -53.53
CA ALA A 628 -36.86 -25.18 -53.69
C ALA A 628 -36.53 -24.52 -52.34
N ASP A 629 -37.32 -24.80 -51.31
CA ASP A 629 -37.07 -24.30 -49.95
C ASP A 629 -35.79 -24.90 -49.38
N LEU A 630 -35.60 -26.21 -49.53
CA LEU A 630 -34.39 -26.91 -49.09
C LEU A 630 -33.14 -26.39 -49.77
N ALA A 631 -33.17 -26.16 -51.10
CA ALA A 631 -32.06 -25.54 -51.81
C ALA A 631 -31.75 -24.12 -51.31
N THR A 632 -32.78 -23.36 -50.91
CA THR A 632 -32.59 -22.02 -50.34
C THR A 632 -31.98 -22.08 -48.94
N ILE A 633 -32.42 -23.01 -48.09
CA ILE A 633 -31.86 -23.23 -46.74
C ILE A 633 -30.42 -23.73 -46.83
N ASP A 634 -30.15 -24.69 -47.70
CA ASP A 634 -28.81 -25.27 -47.94
C ASP A 634 -27.84 -24.22 -48.48
N ALA A 635 -28.30 -23.24 -49.27
CA ALA A 635 -27.46 -22.14 -49.70
C ALA A 635 -27.02 -21.19 -48.56
N LYS A 636 -27.70 -21.21 -47.40
CA LYS A 636 -27.34 -20.36 -46.24
C LYS A 636 -26.23 -20.95 -45.39
N THR A 637 -26.04 -22.27 -45.43
CA THR A 637 -25.13 -22.99 -44.55
C THR A 637 -24.18 -23.90 -45.33
N THR A 638 -22.98 -24.11 -44.79
CA THR A 638 -22.07 -25.17 -45.22
C THR A 638 -22.16 -26.41 -44.32
N GLY A 639 -23.01 -26.36 -43.28
CA GLY A 639 -23.34 -27.49 -42.44
C GLY A 639 -24.34 -28.43 -43.14
N THR A 640 -24.56 -29.61 -42.55
CA THR A 640 -25.49 -30.59 -43.11
C THR A 640 -26.93 -30.13 -42.97
N VAL A 641 -27.72 -30.18 -44.05
CA VAL A 641 -29.18 -29.98 -44.01
C VAL A 641 -29.88 -31.34 -43.99
N THR A 642 -30.72 -31.57 -42.99
CA THR A 642 -31.60 -32.73 -42.86
C THR A 642 -33.06 -32.29 -42.86
N VAL A 643 -33.96 -33.11 -43.39
CA VAL A 643 -35.40 -32.79 -43.48
C VAL A 643 -36.24 -33.99 -43.08
N THR A 644 -37.37 -33.75 -42.40
CA THR A 644 -38.27 -34.82 -41.96
C THR A 644 -39.14 -35.39 -43.08
N SER A 645 -39.56 -34.57 -44.05
CA SER A 645 -40.30 -35.02 -45.25
C SER A 645 -40.24 -33.97 -46.36
N VAL A 646 -40.42 -34.37 -47.62
CA VAL A 646 -40.43 -33.46 -48.77
C VAL A 646 -41.81 -33.43 -49.43
N THR A 647 -42.35 -32.24 -49.67
CA THR A 647 -43.58 -32.08 -50.47
C THR A 647 -43.29 -31.20 -51.67
N ASP A 648 -43.37 -31.77 -52.87
CA ASP A 648 -43.12 -31.06 -54.11
C ASP A 648 -43.86 -31.73 -55.28
N THR A 649 -43.90 -31.07 -56.43
CA THR A 649 -44.46 -31.63 -57.65
C THR A 649 -43.78 -32.97 -58.00
N ALA A 650 -44.55 -33.93 -58.54
CA ALA A 650 -44.02 -35.24 -58.94
C ALA A 650 -42.80 -35.15 -59.87
N SER A 651 -42.74 -34.12 -60.70
CA SER A 651 -41.61 -33.87 -61.59
C SER A 651 -40.36 -33.41 -60.85
N ALA A 652 -40.49 -32.57 -59.83
CA ALA A 652 -39.36 -32.09 -59.05
C ALA A 652 -38.80 -33.22 -58.17
N LEU A 653 -39.68 -33.97 -57.49
CA LEU A 653 -39.28 -35.12 -56.67
C LEU A 653 -38.53 -36.18 -57.48
N ALA A 654 -38.97 -36.49 -58.70
CA ALA A 654 -38.31 -37.47 -59.57
C ALA A 654 -36.94 -37.01 -60.09
N ALA A 655 -36.68 -35.69 -60.08
CA ALA A 655 -35.44 -35.09 -60.57
C ALA A 655 -34.41 -34.83 -59.45
N ASP A 656 -34.81 -34.89 -58.18
CA ASP A 656 -33.91 -34.65 -57.07
C ASP A 656 -32.86 -35.76 -56.91
N THR A 657 -31.64 -35.34 -56.55
CA THR A 657 -30.52 -36.24 -56.29
C THR A 657 -29.78 -35.88 -55.00
N LEU A 658 -30.24 -34.85 -54.28
CA LEU A 658 -29.51 -34.24 -53.19
C LEU A 658 -30.20 -34.41 -51.83
N TYR A 659 -31.52 -34.17 -51.76
CA TYR A 659 -32.22 -34.08 -50.48
C TYR A 659 -33.03 -35.33 -50.13
N ILE A 660 -33.61 -36.00 -51.13
CA ILE A 660 -34.39 -37.23 -50.98
C ILE A 660 -33.42 -38.41 -51.02
N ASN A 661 -32.85 -38.75 -49.86
CA ASN A 661 -32.00 -39.92 -49.68
C ASN A 661 -32.61 -40.90 -48.68
N GLY A 662 -32.64 -42.19 -49.03
CA GLY A 662 -33.08 -43.25 -48.12
C GLY A 662 -34.59 -43.25 -47.86
N ALA A 663 -34.99 -43.16 -46.59
CA ALA A 663 -36.37 -43.34 -46.14
C ALA A 663 -37.12 -42.01 -45.88
N ILE A 664 -36.67 -40.89 -46.46
CA ILE A 664 -37.36 -39.59 -46.31
C ILE A 664 -38.74 -39.68 -46.99
N PRO A 665 -39.85 -39.49 -46.26
CA PRO A 665 -41.19 -39.49 -46.83
C PRO A 665 -41.36 -38.37 -47.85
N VAL A 666 -42.05 -38.67 -48.96
CA VAL A 666 -42.35 -37.70 -50.02
C VAL A 666 -43.86 -37.64 -50.32
N SER A 667 -44.38 -36.44 -50.56
CA SER A 667 -45.76 -36.19 -51.00
C SER A 667 -45.81 -35.26 -52.21
N VAL A 668 -46.82 -35.46 -53.08
CA VAL A 668 -47.08 -34.65 -54.29
C VAL A 668 -48.19 -33.65 -54.05
#